data_AF-A0A833JQ61-F1
#
_entry.id   AF-A0A833JQ61-F1
#
_cell.length_a   1.000
_cell.length_b   1.000
_cell.length_c   1.000
_cell.angle_alpha   90.00
_cell.angle_beta   90.00
_cell.angle_gamma   90.00
#
_symmetry.space_group_name_H-M   'P 1'
#
loop_
_entity.id
_entity.type
_entity.pdbx_description
1 polymer ?
#
loop_
_entity_poly.entity_id
_entity_poly.type
_entity_poly.pdbx_seq_one_letter_code
_entity_poly.pdbx_strand_id
1 'polypeptide(L)'
;MKIRYFSFLAFAGLAACGGGSDKQTLNTPVDPQTGEPIDGPASLVYSYPADGQRNVSPVADLVLRFNVPVSLNSVQESVEILGSQGPIAFSARSVDGGRSIILDPETELDLGFEHTVTFREPVEARDGRLIPDPQSTLNSEPGIQFHTRGGLTGIAKLDSTGNGFTIASMIPAPGSPFEPTDLSAFRLELTEPVHPDWRALGGRIQLLDANSNVIASDVLVKDRRITVDPCVTGQLDQCGSPDDKLMAGGRYTLSVTNLPSITGKELSTNRTFVARATEPTAVQFQNATDPAQGGELLSSKLNGQVINGVILNSVLQGTTDRSTSLGGLFTELAFAPSFEEDEALPLRIPRGSKLVGSSLPVRVNGTVPVIDEKTGVLQKTGDINVVMASDATGFLLPNPYTSNRNAPRHVRLFMDVAMNTEAAQPNASLSQDLLHVELVGIALVEDGILVIDAIGIVEPDLLGQEITDSTIAFQIQADTSVDAQMQAREERSVDVTGPELVSWMPGDDSAFPGNRDQMHRPGDPIILNFDEPILRSSVADGVGLIDNAGASIESTKMVDGTTVTINPKGGLRHGVSYSVQLNSDLTDLAGNGSPSLSLGFELPELGDPETVPVASPLPLTTYPGYPCVTTGVNLADGSHGKCVDAAPDGPRGDELPITPMPSDRPIVVVFSQSMDADSIQLGSSFLVQKLDDQGEVVENVPGRLEFSNQRIRFFPDMPWQHGVHYRYTLASSTNGNCDLESIICSELGLPLQTDLLVDPEDLGGPDLEIVFRGDESTTAVYTPLRNLPVRDTNSNFIVDCDSLAGRDCLEPFNHEPVAPGSSEFKPSPNAAKLLVKGGNASALGVPVAASVGCEPGSDCQENKFIYQTFALNTDVVGPVQPQPENGEAVDVILYPTQLAATSASVFLQGLGEQATGPQILRMRYQEPSEDNPVGFLRGQIFEDENGKTRFRTVAPLLLDAPNLSLPAAQLLTHDLYSKPIELELEGPIRFFDDGRMQVSLLSQNVVDLSVNVNVRIPVLSDLPLIGDLIDAINGLGAGAGNLIGSLACLVDPGCDAPQTAEGVVNIPLQIPAEGVNLNFISFPIKQIPTAHNSEL
;
A
#
# COMPACT_ATOMS: atom_id res chain seq x y z
N MET A 1 73.57 17.61 -6.33
CA MET A 1 74.34 18.74 -5.78
C MET A 1 74.02 19.99 -6.60
N LYS A 2 73.52 21.04 -5.91
CA LYS A 2 73.25 22.44 -6.34
C LYS A 2 72.08 22.76 -7.30
N ILE A 3 71.04 23.24 -6.61
CA ILE A 3 69.93 24.14 -6.95
C ILE A 3 70.32 25.39 -7.78
N ARG A 4 69.43 25.80 -8.69
CA ARG A 4 68.91 27.19 -8.89
C ARG A 4 67.73 27.19 -9.89
N TYR A 5 66.50 27.33 -9.38
CA TYR A 5 65.65 28.54 -9.45
C TYR A 5 65.10 28.86 -10.85
N PHE A 6 63.86 28.45 -11.12
CA PHE A 6 62.96 29.14 -12.02
C PHE A 6 61.65 29.43 -11.28
N SER A 7 61.28 30.70 -11.30
CA SER A 7 60.23 31.31 -10.50
C SER A 7 58.84 30.77 -10.83
N PHE A 8 58.09 30.46 -9.77
CA PHE A 8 56.64 30.42 -9.75
C PHE A 8 56.07 31.77 -10.19
N LEU A 9 55.23 31.77 -11.21
CA LEU A 9 54.22 32.80 -11.43
C LEU A 9 52.88 32.07 -11.42
N ALA A 10 52.19 32.25 -10.31
CA ALA A 10 50.92 31.66 -9.98
C ALA A 10 49.78 32.68 -10.15
N PHE A 11 48.56 32.16 -10.18
CA PHE A 11 47.29 32.85 -9.91
C PHE A 11 46.76 33.83 -10.97
N ALA A 12 45.97 33.30 -11.90
CA ALA A 12 44.76 33.95 -12.45
C ALA A 12 43.90 32.86 -13.12
N GLY A 13 42.84 32.39 -12.45
CA GLY A 13 41.95 31.38 -13.03
C GLY A 13 40.79 30.94 -12.15
N LEU A 14 40.97 30.89 -10.82
CA LEU A 14 39.86 30.76 -9.86
C LEU A 14 39.08 32.07 -9.62
N ALA A 15 39.42 33.13 -10.38
CA ALA A 15 38.88 34.48 -10.21
C ALA A 15 37.43 34.66 -10.72
N ALA A 16 36.80 33.62 -11.26
CA ALA A 16 35.37 33.67 -11.63
C ALA A 16 34.42 33.25 -10.48
N CYS A 17 34.94 32.70 -9.38
CA CYS A 17 34.16 32.45 -8.14
C CYS A 17 34.84 32.95 -6.86
N GLY A 18 35.92 33.74 -6.93
CA GLY A 18 36.67 34.15 -5.74
C GLY A 18 37.58 35.36 -5.94
N GLY A 19 36.99 36.56 -5.96
CA GLY A 19 37.69 37.80 -5.59
C GLY A 19 37.55 38.00 -4.09
N GLY A 20 38.66 38.07 -3.35
CA GLY A 20 38.74 38.12 -1.88
C GLY A 20 38.17 39.38 -1.20
N SER A 21 37.10 39.96 -1.73
CA SER A 21 36.32 41.05 -1.12
C SER A 21 34.89 41.18 -1.65
N ASP A 22 34.47 40.37 -2.63
CA ASP A 22 33.22 40.61 -3.34
C ASP A 22 32.09 39.73 -2.79
N LYS A 23 31.19 40.35 -2.02
CA LYS A 23 29.93 39.75 -1.58
C LYS A 23 28.96 39.65 -2.76
N GLN A 24 28.56 38.45 -3.17
CA GLN A 24 27.33 38.30 -3.95
C GLN A 24 26.15 38.46 -2.98
N THR A 25 25.53 39.65 -2.97
CA THR A 25 24.34 39.91 -2.16
C THR A 25 23.17 40.26 -3.06
N LEU A 26 22.01 39.64 -2.83
CA LEU A 26 20.72 40.07 -3.39
C LEU A 26 20.18 41.33 -2.69
N ASN A 27 21.07 42.25 -2.31
CA ASN A 27 20.68 43.58 -1.88
C ASN A 27 20.64 44.47 -3.12
N THR A 28 19.50 45.12 -3.36
CA THR A 28 19.42 46.20 -4.35
C THR A 28 20.46 47.26 -3.93
N PRO A 29 21.54 47.49 -4.70
CA PRO A 29 22.56 48.42 -4.28
C PRO A 29 21.96 49.83 -4.28
N VAL A 30 22.03 50.50 -3.13
CA VAL A 30 21.81 51.95 -3.03
C VAL A 30 23.15 52.63 -3.22
N ASP A 31 23.19 53.65 -4.08
CA ASP A 31 24.33 54.53 -4.27
C ASP A 31 24.72 55.19 -2.93
N PRO A 32 25.94 54.95 -2.39
CA PRO A 32 26.36 55.51 -1.11
C PRO A 32 26.56 57.03 -1.11
N GLN A 33 26.61 57.68 -2.27
CA GLN A 33 26.81 59.14 -2.42
C GLN A 33 25.51 59.89 -2.70
N THR A 34 24.50 59.26 -3.31
CA THR A 34 23.24 59.90 -3.70
C THR A 34 22.00 59.37 -2.96
N GLY A 35 22.06 58.16 -2.41
CA GLY A 35 20.92 57.49 -1.77
C GLY A 35 19.90 56.90 -2.76
N GLU A 36 20.17 56.95 -4.06
CA GLU A 36 19.32 56.41 -5.13
C GLU A 36 19.67 54.93 -5.44
N PRO A 37 18.72 54.08 -5.86
CA PRO A 37 19.01 52.72 -6.33
C PRO A 37 19.89 52.74 -7.60
N ILE A 38 20.95 51.93 -7.69
CA ILE A 38 21.75 51.82 -8.93
C ILE A 38 21.27 50.64 -9.81
N ASP A 39 21.15 50.96 -11.10
CA ASP A 39 20.47 50.32 -12.24
C ASP A 39 20.65 48.80 -12.48
N GLY A 40 19.51 48.17 -12.82
CA GLY A 40 19.34 46.88 -13.48
C GLY A 40 17.86 46.60 -13.75
N PRO A 41 17.46 45.84 -14.79
CA PRO A 41 16.06 45.49 -14.99
C PRO A 41 15.54 44.64 -13.82
N ALA A 42 14.28 44.86 -13.42
CA ALA A 42 13.58 43.92 -12.55
C ALA A 42 13.36 42.63 -13.36
N SER A 43 13.69 41.47 -12.81
CA SER A 43 13.61 40.19 -13.52
C SER A 43 13.24 39.04 -12.59
N LEU A 44 12.63 38.00 -13.18
CA LEU A 44 12.66 36.67 -12.60
C LEU A 44 14.13 36.21 -12.52
N VAL A 45 14.47 35.49 -11.46
CA VAL A 45 15.81 34.91 -11.25
C VAL A 45 15.75 33.45 -10.88
N TYR A 46 14.59 32.91 -10.53
CA TYR A 46 14.40 31.49 -10.22
C TYR A 46 12.93 31.12 -10.34
N SER A 47 12.67 29.88 -10.74
CA SER A 47 11.35 29.26 -10.68
C SER A 47 11.47 27.84 -10.14
N TYR A 48 10.41 27.39 -9.48
CA TYR A 48 10.15 25.98 -9.24
C TYR A 48 8.72 25.67 -9.71
N PRO A 49 8.50 24.65 -10.53
CA PRO A 49 9.50 23.88 -11.24
C PRO A 49 10.44 24.75 -12.10
N ALA A 50 11.65 24.25 -12.38
CA ALA A 50 12.53 24.87 -13.34
C ALA A 50 11.94 24.75 -14.76
N ASP A 51 12.25 25.72 -15.62
CA ASP A 51 11.92 25.60 -17.03
C ASP A 51 12.59 24.36 -17.66
N GLY A 52 11.82 23.59 -18.40
CA GLY A 52 12.17 22.27 -18.93
C GLY A 52 12.23 21.15 -17.89
N GLN A 53 11.81 21.36 -16.64
CA GLN A 53 11.77 20.30 -15.64
C GLN A 53 10.69 19.25 -16.00
N ARG A 54 10.98 17.99 -15.75
CA ARG A 54 10.06 16.86 -15.94
C ARG A 54 9.89 16.10 -14.63
N ASN A 55 8.96 15.15 -14.61
CA ASN A 55 8.66 14.32 -13.43
C ASN A 55 8.32 15.16 -12.19
N VAL A 56 7.71 16.34 -12.39
CA VAL A 56 7.23 17.21 -11.31
C VAL A 56 6.03 16.55 -10.65
N SER A 57 5.95 16.57 -9.31
CA SER A 57 4.75 16.09 -8.62
C SER A 57 3.51 16.89 -9.01
N PRO A 58 2.34 16.24 -9.21
CA PRO A 58 1.07 16.93 -9.42
C PRO A 58 0.63 17.84 -8.27
N VAL A 59 1.14 17.59 -7.06
CA VAL A 59 0.86 18.38 -5.84
C VAL A 59 1.96 19.39 -5.50
N ALA A 60 2.89 19.65 -6.42
CA ALA A 60 4.00 20.57 -6.16
C ALA A 60 3.55 22.04 -6.05
N ASP A 61 4.05 22.74 -5.04
CA ASP A 61 4.02 24.21 -4.97
C ASP A 61 4.71 24.81 -6.20
N LEU A 62 4.20 25.92 -6.74
CA LEU A 62 4.88 26.68 -7.80
C LEU A 62 5.53 27.93 -7.21
N VAL A 63 6.83 28.11 -7.39
CA VAL A 63 7.61 29.23 -6.81
C VAL A 63 8.14 30.13 -7.92
N LEU A 64 7.92 31.44 -7.79
CA LEU A 64 8.52 32.48 -8.63
C LEU A 64 9.38 33.40 -7.76
N ARG A 65 10.67 33.49 -8.06
CA ARG A 65 11.60 34.38 -7.33
C ARG A 65 12.18 35.44 -8.24
N PHE A 66 12.16 36.67 -7.74
CA PHE A 66 12.53 37.90 -8.43
C PHE A 66 13.75 38.55 -7.76
N ASN A 67 14.51 39.32 -8.54
CA ASN A 67 15.63 40.10 -8.02
C ASN A 67 15.21 41.32 -7.19
N VAL A 68 13.91 41.66 -7.15
CA VAL A 68 13.29 42.70 -6.32
C VAL A 68 11.90 42.29 -5.82
N PRO A 69 11.40 42.86 -4.71
CA PRO A 69 10.05 42.56 -4.23
C PRO A 69 8.97 42.93 -5.25
N VAL A 70 7.97 42.07 -5.41
CA VAL A 70 6.85 42.29 -6.34
C VAL A 70 5.51 42.56 -5.65
N SER A 71 4.56 43.13 -6.40
CA SER A 71 3.18 43.34 -5.97
C SER A 71 2.39 42.04 -6.11
N LEU A 72 1.84 41.52 -5.00
CA LEU A 72 1.05 40.29 -5.01
C LEU A 72 -0.23 40.42 -5.86
N ASN A 73 -0.87 41.60 -5.85
CA ASN A 73 -2.03 41.86 -6.70
C ASN A 73 -1.66 41.79 -8.19
N SER A 74 -0.50 42.33 -8.56
CA SER A 74 -0.03 42.25 -9.94
C SER A 74 0.24 40.80 -10.35
N VAL A 75 0.80 39.97 -9.47
CA VAL A 75 0.95 38.53 -9.71
C VAL A 75 -0.41 37.86 -9.94
N GLN A 76 -1.38 38.10 -9.07
CA GLN A 76 -2.73 37.51 -9.17
C GLN A 76 -3.46 37.91 -10.47
N GLU A 77 -3.23 39.13 -10.97
CA GLU A 77 -3.87 39.65 -12.19
C GLU A 77 -3.13 39.21 -13.47
N SER A 78 -1.80 39.11 -13.40
CA SER A 78 -0.93 38.99 -14.58
C SER A 78 -0.44 37.57 -14.84
N VAL A 79 -0.30 36.74 -13.81
CA VAL A 79 0.23 35.37 -13.95
C VAL A 79 -0.89 34.39 -14.26
N GLU A 80 -0.62 33.44 -15.15
CA GLU A 80 -1.52 32.36 -15.51
C GLU A 80 -0.79 31.03 -15.51
N ILE A 81 -1.40 30.01 -14.91
CA ILE A 81 -0.96 28.61 -14.97
C ILE A 81 -1.83 27.92 -16.02
N LEU A 82 -1.24 27.36 -17.06
CA LEU A 82 -1.94 26.64 -18.12
C LEU A 82 -1.86 25.13 -17.89
N GLY A 83 -3.01 24.47 -17.91
CA GLY A 83 -3.16 23.02 -17.86
C GLY A 83 -3.94 22.46 -19.05
N SER A 84 -4.34 21.19 -18.95
CA SER A 84 -4.93 20.41 -20.05
C SER A 84 -6.29 20.94 -20.50
N GLN A 85 -7.07 21.51 -19.57
CA GLN A 85 -8.40 22.07 -19.81
C GLN A 85 -8.41 23.60 -19.89
N GLY A 86 -7.23 24.24 -19.90
CA GLY A 86 -7.08 25.70 -19.88
C GLY A 86 -6.45 26.21 -18.58
N PRO A 87 -6.73 27.48 -18.21
CA PRO A 87 -6.11 28.10 -17.04
C PRO A 87 -6.53 27.45 -15.71
N ILE A 88 -5.56 27.23 -14.82
CA ILE A 88 -5.76 26.70 -13.47
C ILE A 88 -5.82 27.88 -12.49
N ALA A 89 -6.86 27.90 -11.65
CA ALA A 89 -7.00 28.89 -10.60
C ALA A 89 -5.94 28.66 -9.50
N PHE A 90 -5.44 29.75 -8.92
CA PHE A 90 -4.45 29.69 -7.85
C PHE A 90 -4.64 30.83 -6.87
N SER A 91 -4.18 30.60 -5.64
CA SER A 91 -3.89 31.67 -4.68
C SER A 91 -2.39 31.95 -4.65
N ALA A 92 -2.01 33.18 -4.34
CA ALA A 92 -0.60 33.56 -4.25
C ALA A 92 -0.24 34.06 -2.86
N ARG A 93 0.95 33.68 -2.37
CA ARG A 93 1.50 34.17 -1.09
C ARG A 93 2.95 34.60 -1.23
N SER A 94 3.35 35.56 -0.39
CA SER A 94 4.68 36.17 -0.42
C SER A 94 5.63 35.55 0.60
N VAL A 95 6.86 35.32 0.18
CA VAL A 95 8.01 34.87 0.96
C VAL A 95 9.20 35.83 0.76
N ASP A 96 10.17 35.81 1.69
CA ASP A 96 11.41 36.60 1.62
C ASP A 96 11.17 38.09 1.30
N GLY A 97 10.22 38.69 2.03
CA GLY A 97 9.88 40.11 1.89
C GLY A 97 9.20 40.51 0.58
N GLY A 98 8.69 39.55 -0.20
CA GLY A 98 8.08 39.80 -1.52
C GLY A 98 8.95 39.45 -2.70
N ARG A 99 10.15 38.93 -2.46
CA ARG A 99 11.07 38.49 -3.53
C ARG A 99 10.75 37.11 -4.05
N SER A 100 10.13 36.25 -3.25
CA SER A 100 9.60 34.96 -3.68
C SER A 100 8.09 34.97 -3.53
N ILE A 101 7.39 34.44 -4.53
CA ILE A 101 5.94 34.28 -4.54
C ILE A 101 5.65 32.81 -4.78
N ILE A 102 4.79 32.24 -3.95
CA ILE A 102 4.32 30.87 -4.11
C ILE A 102 2.91 30.96 -4.68
N LEU A 103 2.68 30.22 -5.75
CA LEU A 103 1.37 30.01 -6.33
C LEU A 103 0.91 28.64 -5.84
N ASP A 104 -0.19 28.63 -5.10
CA ASP A 104 -0.83 27.43 -4.57
C ASP A 104 -2.05 27.15 -5.49
N PRO A 105 -1.98 26.18 -6.42
CA PRO A 105 -3.10 25.83 -7.29
C PRO A 105 -4.34 25.40 -6.47
N GLU A 106 -5.54 25.76 -6.92
CA GLU A 106 -6.79 25.37 -6.24
C GLU A 106 -7.17 23.90 -6.49
N THR A 107 -6.60 23.28 -7.54
CA THR A 107 -6.72 21.87 -7.87
C THR A 107 -5.34 21.30 -8.16
N GLU A 108 -5.15 20.00 -7.97
CA GLU A 108 -3.92 19.32 -8.39
C GLU A 108 -3.64 19.55 -9.88
N LEU A 109 -2.36 19.56 -10.23
CA LEU A 109 -1.92 19.68 -11.62
C LEU A 109 -2.27 18.40 -12.39
N ASP A 110 -2.50 18.51 -13.69
CA ASP A 110 -2.87 17.38 -14.54
C ASP A 110 -1.76 16.31 -14.55
N LEU A 111 -2.12 15.03 -14.48
CA LEU A 111 -1.13 13.93 -14.52
C LEU A 111 -0.48 13.81 -15.90
N GLY A 112 0.86 13.67 -15.91
CA GLY A 112 1.63 13.38 -17.12
C GLY A 112 1.51 14.42 -18.22
N PHE A 113 1.25 15.68 -17.85
CA PHE A 113 0.92 16.77 -18.76
C PHE A 113 1.98 17.88 -18.72
N GLU A 114 2.10 18.62 -19.83
CA GLU A 114 2.97 19.81 -19.90
C GLU A 114 2.20 21.04 -19.43
N HIS A 115 2.66 21.65 -18.35
CA HIS A 115 2.14 22.91 -17.83
C HIS A 115 3.02 24.08 -18.25
N THR A 116 2.41 25.26 -18.33
CA THR A 116 3.15 26.51 -18.57
C THR A 116 2.69 27.60 -17.61
N VAL A 117 3.65 28.26 -16.94
CA VAL A 117 3.40 29.50 -16.20
C VAL A 117 3.80 30.68 -17.07
N THR A 118 2.88 31.60 -17.33
CA THR A 118 3.09 32.79 -18.19
C THR A 118 2.67 34.07 -17.49
N PHE A 119 3.26 35.20 -17.89
CA PHE A 119 2.83 36.55 -17.49
C PHE A 119 2.09 37.21 -18.66
N ARG A 120 0.75 37.17 -18.63
CA ARG A 120 -0.11 37.77 -19.66
C ARG A 120 0.09 39.28 -19.79
N GLU A 121 0.37 39.91 -18.66
CA GLU A 121 0.83 41.29 -18.57
C GLU A 121 2.13 41.31 -17.75
N PRO A 122 3.01 42.32 -17.93
CA PRO A 122 4.22 42.40 -17.12
C PRO A 122 3.91 42.50 -15.63
N VAL A 123 4.56 41.68 -14.81
CA VAL A 123 4.44 41.72 -13.34
C VAL A 123 5.09 42.99 -12.81
N GLU A 124 4.38 43.74 -11.97
CA GLU A 124 4.85 44.99 -11.38
C GLU A 124 5.64 44.74 -10.08
N ALA A 125 6.88 45.19 -10.06
CA ALA A 125 7.70 45.28 -8.86
C ALA A 125 7.14 46.36 -7.91
N ARG A 126 7.38 46.25 -6.60
CA ARG A 126 6.91 47.26 -5.62
C ARG A 126 7.50 48.66 -5.82
N ASP A 127 8.57 48.77 -6.61
CA ASP A 127 9.18 50.03 -7.01
C ASP A 127 8.68 50.56 -8.38
N GLY A 128 7.67 49.93 -8.96
CA GLY A 128 7.00 50.34 -10.21
C GLY A 128 7.69 49.84 -11.49
N ARG A 129 8.77 49.06 -11.39
CA ARG A 129 9.39 48.43 -12.57
C ARG A 129 8.55 47.25 -13.06
N LEU A 130 8.48 47.08 -14.38
CA LEU A 130 7.74 46.00 -15.02
C LEU A 130 8.67 44.83 -15.36
N ILE A 131 8.24 43.62 -15.03
CA ILE A 131 8.93 42.37 -15.28
C ILE A 131 8.19 41.65 -16.42
N PRO A 132 8.80 41.49 -17.61
CA PRO A 132 8.15 40.83 -18.73
C PRO A 132 7.95 39.33 -18.46
N ASP A 133 7.13 38.70 -19.29
CA ASP A 133 6.99 37.23 -19.37
C ASP A 133 8.40 36.60 -19.47
N PRO A 134 8.74 35.63 -18.59
CA PRO A 134 10.07 35.04 -18.58
C PRO A 134 10.39 34.37 -19.92
N GLN A 135 11.64 34.47 -20.35
CA GLN A 135 12.17 33.65 -21.44
C GLN A 135 13.51 33.11 -20.97
N SER A 136 13.56 31.79 -20.79
CA SER A 136 14.76 31.08 -20.41
C SER A 136 15.80 31.13 -21.53
N THR A 137 17.09 31.23 -21.22
CA THR A 137 18.14 31.04 -22.22
C THR A 137 18.24 29.60 -22.70
N LEU A 138 17.59 28.66 -22.01
CA LEU A 138 17.58 27.23 -22.32
C LEU A 138 16.39 26.82 -23.19
N ASN A 139 15.38 27.67 -23.33
CA ASN A 139 14.15 27.40 -24.09
C ASN A 139 13.75 28.61 -24.95
N SER A 140 13.35 28.37 -26.20
CA SER A 140 12.94 29.45 -27.10
C SER A 140 11.53 29.97 -26.85
N GLU A 141 10.66 29.16 -26.25
CA GLU A 141 9.28 29.54 -25.94
C GLU A 141 9.21 30.47 -24.72
N PRO A 142 8.39 31.54 -24.74
CA PRO A 142 8.12 32.36 -23.55
C PRO A 142 7.36 31.57 -22.47
N GLY A 143 7.54 31.95 -21.21
CA GLY A 143 6.98 31.30 -20.04
C GLY A 143 7.97 30.34 -19.35
N ILE A 144 7.43 29.58 -18.40
CA ILE A 144 8.14 28.51 -17.68
C ILE A 144 7.41 27.22 -18.00
N GLN A 145 8.03 26.32 -18.77
CA GLN A 145 7.44 25.04 -19.16
C GLN A 145 7.93 23.91 -18.25
N PHE A 146 7.03 23.05 -17.79
CA PHE A 146 7.41 21.84 -17.06
C PHE A 146 6.41 20.71 -17.28
N HIS A 147 6.85 19.47 -17.06
CA HIS A 147 5.98 18.30 -17.15
C HIS A 147 5.78 17.67 -15.78
N THR A 148 4.52 17.43 -15.44
CA THR A 148 4.18 16.58 -14.29
C THR A 148 4.48 15.12 -14.60
N ARG A 149 4.76 14.33 -13.57
CA ARG A 149 4.79 12.87 -13.68
C ARG A 149 3.39 12.32 -13.93
N GLY A 150 3.29 11.11 -14.49
CA GLY A 150 2.03 10.37 -14.47
C GLY A 150 1.66 9.91 -13.05
N GLY A 151 0.50 9.26 -12.94
CA GLY A 151 0.02 8.62 -11.72
C GLY A 151 0.93 7.51 -11.19
N LEU A 152 0.52 6.96 -10.04
CA LEU A 152 1.13 5.79 -9.36
C LEU A 152 0.02 4.80 -8.95
N THR A 153 -0.93 4.58 -9.87
CA THR A 153 -2.20 3.88 -9.60
C THR A 153 -2.20 2.44 -10.08
N GLY A 154 -1.26 2.07 -10.95
CA GLY A 154 -1.23 0.82 -11.70
C GLY A 154 -2.13 0.82 -12.95
N ILE A 155 -2.98 1.84 -13.13
CA ILE A 155 -3.88 2.02 -14.27
C ILE A 155 -3.11 2.66 -15.43
N ALA A 156 -3.09 1.96 -16.57
CA ALA A 156 -2.20 2.28 -17.69
C ALA A 156 -2.32 3.73 -18.17
N LYS A 157 -3.54 4.24 -18.31
CA LYS A 157 -3.76 5.59 -18.82
C LYS A 157 -3.37 6.69 -17.83
N LEU A 158 -3.61 6.50 -16.54
CA LEU A 158 -3.26 7.48 -15.50
C LEU A 158 -1.75 7.52 -15.28
N ASP A 159 -1.10 6.36 -15.36
CA ASP A 159 0.33 6.23 -15.11
C ASP A 159 1.19 6.59 -16.34
N SER A 160 0.62 6.65 -17.54
CA SER A 160 1.38 6.97 -18.76
C SER A 160 1.55 8.48 -19.00
N THR A 161 2.73 8.88 -19.50
CA THR A 161 3.02 10.28 -19.93
C THR A 161 3.08 10.44 -21.45
N GLY A 162 2.74 9.40 -22.23
CA GLY A 162 2.79 9.45 -23.69
C GLY A 162 2.15 8.24 -24.37
N ASN A 163 1.88 8.32 -25.67
CA ASN A 163 1.07 7.30 -26.38
C ASN A 163 1.78 5.95 -26.67
N GLY A 164 3.03 5.76 -26.26
CA GLY A 164 3.76 4.51 -26.47
C GLY A 164 4.97 4.41 -25.54
N PHE A 165 5.60 3.24 -25.46
CA PHE A 165 6.69 2.97 -24.54
C PHE A 165 8.06 3.42 -25.10
N THR A 166 8.54 4.56 -24.62
CA THR A 166 9.76 5.23 -25.11
C THR A 166 10.51 5.92 -23.98
N ILE A 167 11.74 6.36 -24.24
CA ILE A 167 12.49 7.24 -23.34
C ILE A 167 11.97 8.68 -23.53
N ALA A 168 11.29 9.22 -22.53
CA ALA A 168 10.81 10.60 -22.49
C ALA A 168 11.96 11.59 -22.26
N SER A 169 12.89 11.26 -21.36
CA SER A 169 14.04 12.11 -21.07
C SER A 169 15.26 11.29 -20.64
N MET A 170 16.45 11.87 -20.86
CA MET A 170 17.73 11.32 -20.41
C MET A 170 18.55 12.46 -19.81
N ILE A 171 19.14 12.25 -18.64
CA ILE A 171 20.01 13.22 -17.97
C ILE A 171 21.25 12.49 -17.43
N PRO A 172 22.48 12.93 -17.75
CA PRO A 172 22.81 13.91 -18.79
C PRO A 172 22.51 13.39 -20.20
N ALA A 173 22.27 14.28 -21.16
CA ALA A 173 22.01 13.95 -22.56
C ALA A 173 22.86 14.79 -23.52
N PRO A 174 23.36 14.19 -24.63
CA PRO A 174 24.15 14.90 -25.61
C PRO A 174 23.30 15.97 -26.33
N GLY A 175 23.86 17.16 -26.53
CA GLY A 175 23.16 18.30 -27.14
C GLY A 175 22.15 18.99 -26.22
N SER A 176 22.27 18.78 -24.90
CA SER A 176 21.45 19.44 -23.88
C SER A 176 22.33 20.30 -22.97
N PRO A 177 21.76 21.18 -22.13
CA PRO A 177 22.51 21.92 -21.11
C PRO A 177 23.27 21.00 -20.13
N PHE A 178 22.83 19.74 -20.02
CA PHE A 178 23.43 18.70 -19.18
C PHE A 178 24.22 17.71 -20.06
N GLU A 179 25.37 18.14 -20.58
CA GLU A 179 26.21 17.29 -21.43
C GLU A 179 26.85 16.13 -20.62
N PRO A 180 26.95 14.92 -21.18
CA PRO A 180 27.64 13.81 -20.55
C PRO A 180 29.14 14.09 -20.32
N THR A 181 29.60 13.74 -19.13
CA THR A 181 30.99 13.90 -18.68
C THR A 181 31.59 12.58 -18.21
N ASP A 182 32.87 12.61 -17.86
CA ASP A 182 33.56 11.49 -17.22
C ASP A 182 33.06 11.16 -15.80
N LEU A 183 32.26 12.03 -15.15
CA LEU A 183 31.64 11.85 -13.83
C LEU A 183 30.17 11.35 -13.89
N SER A 184 29.64 11.04 -15.06
CA SER A 184 28.19 10.93 -15.27
C SER A 184 27.59 9.59 -14.84
N ALA A 185 26.54 9.67 -14.03
CA ALA A 185 25.50 8.65 -13.89
C ALA A 185 24.29 9.03 -14.77
N PHE A 186 23.66 8.06 -15.42
CA PHE A 186 22.61 8.31 -16.42
C PHE A 186 21.23 7.98 -15.87
N ARG A 187 20.30 8.92 -15.96
CA ARG A 187 18.91 8.79 -15.54
C ARG A 187 18.01 8.84 -16.76
N LEU A 188 17.21 7.80 -16.96
CA LEU A 188 16.22 7.70 -18.04
C LEU A 188 14.81 7.72 -17.46
N GLU A 189 14.00 8.66 -17.90
CA GLU A 189 12.57 8.68 -17.64
C GLU A 189 11.84 8.07 -18.83
N LEU A 190 11.01 7.07 -18.57
CA LEU A 190 10.20 6.39 -19.57
C LEU A 190 8.77 6.94 -19.57
N THR A 191 8.06 6.73 -20.67
CA THR A 191 6.66 7.15 -20.83
C THR A 191 5.65 6.22 -20.15
N GLU A 192 6.06 5.00 -19.81
CA GLU A 192 5.23 3.99 -19.13
C GLU A 192 6.09 3.24 -18.09
N PRO A 193 5.49 2.66 -17.03
CA PRO A 193 6.22 1.84 -16.06
C PRO A 193 6.85 0.58 -16.68
N VAL A 194 8.07 0.24 -16.25
CA VAL A 194 8.76 -1.00 -16.60
C VAL A 194 8.10 -2.18 -15.89
N HIS A 195 8.01 -3.33 -16.56
CA HIS A 195 7.54 -4.56 -15.91
C HIS A 195 8.50 -4.97 -14.78
N PRO A 196 8.02 -5.31 -13.56
CA PRO A 196 8.89 -5.71 -12.45
C PRO A 196 9.88 -6.84 -12.79
N ASP A 197 9.41 -7.87 -13.52
CA ASP A 197 10.23 -8.99 -14.00
C ASP A 197 11.01 -8.76 -15.30
N TRP A 198 11.29 -7.50 -15.67
CA TRP A 198 11.89 -7.16 -16.97
C TRP A 198 13.14 -7.96 -17.33
N ARG A 199 13.99 -8.32 -16.35
CA ARG A 199 15.19 -9.14 -16.57
C ARG A 199 14.84 -10.57 -16.97
N ALA A 200 13.87 -11.18 -16.28
CA ALA A 200 13.42 -12.54 -16.57
C ALA A 200 12.73 -12.62 -17.94
N LEU A 201 12.07 -11.54 -18.34
CA LEU A 201 11.46 -11.36 -19.66
C LEU A 201 12.47 -11.01 -20.77
N GLY A 202 13.76 -10.98 -20.47
CA GLY A 202 14.84 -10.81 -21.45
C GLY A 202 15.31 -9.38 -21.70
N GLY A 203 14.76 -8.41 -20.98
CA GLY A 203 15.18 -7.01 -21.03
C GLY A 203 16.63 -6.82 -20.56
N ARG A 204 17.34 -5.91 -21.22
CA ARG A 204 18.75 -5.60 -20.95
C ARG A 204 18.97 -4.10 -21.01
N ILE A 205 19.67 -3.56 -20.01
CA ILE A 205 20.10 -2.16 -19.94
C ILE A 205 21.61 -2.19 -19.71
N GLN A 206 22.39 -1.63 -20.64
CA GLN A 206 23.85 -1.74 -20.64
C GLN A 206 24.51 -0.45 -21.08
N LEU A 207 25.60 -0.06 -20.42
CA LEU A 207 26.53 0.94 -20.91
C LEU A 207 27.67 0.23 -21.67
N LEU A 208 27.92 0.64 -22.90
CA LEU A 208 28.92 0.02 -23.79
C LEU A 208 30.02 1.02 -24.16
N ASP A 209 31.26 0.55 -24.22
CA ASP A 209 32.38 1.34 -24.77
C ASP A 209 32.37 1.39 -26.31
N ALA A 210 33.35 2.08 -26.90
CA ALA A 210 33.50 2.21 -28.35
C ALA A 210 33.72 0.87 -29.09
N ASN A 211 34.15 -0.18 -28.38
CA ASN A 211 34.38 -1.52 -28.90
C ASN A 211 33.19 -2.47 -28.61
N SER A 212 32.07 -1.95 -28.08
CA SER A 212 30.91 -2.72 -27.64
C SER A 212 31.17 -3.64 -26.44
N ASN A 213 32.20 -3.37 -25.63
CA ASN A 213 32.38 -4.04 -24.35
C ASN A 213 31.45 -3.41 -23.32
N VAL A 214 30.87 -4.24 -22.45
CA VAL A 214 30.03 -3.79 -21.34
C VAL A 214 30.91 -3.11 -20.28
N ILE A 215 30.53 -1.90 -19.92
CA ILE A 215 31.05 -1.18 -18.76
C ILE A 215 30.30 -1.69 -17.52
N ALA A 216 31.02 -2.00 -16.45
CA ALA A 216 30.40 -2.36 -15.18
C ALA A 216 29.57 -1.18 -14.68
N SER A 217 28.29 -1.43 -14.39
CA SER A 217 27.36 -0.40 -13.95
C SER A 217 26.28 -1.00 -13.07
N ASP A 218 25.89 -0.27 -12.04
CA ASP A 218 24.70 -0.56 -11.27
C ASP A 218 23.47 0.02 -11.98
N VAL A 219 22.43 -0.82 -12.10
CA VAL A 219 21.19 -0.45 -12.78
C VAL A 219 20.04 -0.51 -11.80
N LEU A 220 19.49 0.65 -11.47
CA LEU A 220 18.30 0.82 -10.64
C LEU A 220 17.09 1.00 -11.57
N VAL A 221 16.00 0.30 -11.29
CA VAL A 221 14.73 0.41 -12.03
C VAL A 221 13.59 0.45 -11.02
N LYS A 222 12.77 1.50 -11.06
CA LYS A 222 11.53 1.64 -10.29
C LYS A 222 10.52 2.41 -11.11
N ASP A 223 9.34 1.82 -11.33
CA ASP A 223 8.29 2.36 -12.18
C ASP A 223 8.80 2.78 -13.56
N ARG A 224 8.72 4.07 -13.90
CA ARG A 224 9.15 4.68 -15.16
C ARG A 224 10.62 5.14 -15.14
N ARG A 225 11.35 4.91 -14.06
CA ARG A 225 12.67 5.50 -13.79
C ARG A 225 13.76 4.45 -13.86
N ILE A 226 14.80 4.74 -14.65
CA ILE A 226 16.01 3.93 -14.74
C ILE A 226 17.20 4.81 -14.37
N THR A 227 18.08 4.31 -13.51
CA THR A 227 19.42 4.88 -13.29
C THR A 227 20.48 3.87 -13.69
N VAL A 228 21.48 4.32 -14.45
CA VAL A 228 22.67 3.54 -14.82
C VAL A 228 23.89 4.28 -14.30
N ASP A 229 24.49 3.74 -13.24
CA ASP A 229 25.62 4.32 -12.53
C ASP A 229 26.89 3.50 -12.82
N PRO A 230 27.86 4.03 -13.59
CA PRO A 230 29.11 3.31 -13.85
C PRO A 230 29.91 3.07 -12.58
N CYS A 231 30.50 1.88 -12.44
CA CYS A 231 31.61 1.66 -11.52
C CYS A 231 32.78 0.98 -12.23
N VAL A 232 33.79 1.78 -12.58
CA VAL A 232 34.90 1.35 -13.44
C VAL A 232 36.17 0.97 -12.68
N THR A 233 36.22 1.21 -11.36
CA THR A 233 37.38 0.90 -10.51
C THR A 233 37.59 -0.62 -10.33
N GLY A 234 36.53 -1.40 -10.46
CA GLY A 234 36.52 -2.83 -10.19
C GLY A 234 36.48 -3.21 -8.71
N GLN A 235 36.37 -2.23 -7.80
CA GLN A 235 36.18 -2.44 -6.36
C GLN A 235 34.98 -1.62 -5.87
N LEU A 236 34.02 -2.28 -5.22
CA LEU A 236 32.73 -1.67 -4.82
C LEU A 236 32.90 -0.52 -3.81
N ASP A 237 33.88 -0.62 -2.91
CA ASP A 237 34.24 0.39 -1.92
C ASP A 237 34.87 1.66 -2.54
N GLN A 238 35.29 1.59 -3.80
CA GLN A 238 35.89 2.70 -4.56
C GLN A 238 34.97 3.28 -5.63
N CYS A 239 33.79 2.72 -5.85
CA CYS A 239 32.82 3.32 -6.75
C CYS A 239 32.37 4.70 -6.20
N GLY A 240 32.20 5.71 -7.05
CA GLY A 240 31.99 7.09 -6.66
C GLY A 240 33.25 7.81 -6.11
N SER A 241 34.41 7.16 -6.10
CA SER A 241 35.69 7.80 -5.75
C SER A 241 36.21 8.65 -6.91
N PRO A 242 37.18 9.57 -6.69
CA PRO A 242 37.78 10.34 -7.79
C PRO A 242 38.42 9.53 -8.92
N ASP A 243 38.70 8.23 -8.69
CA ASP A 243 39.23 7.31 -9.70
C ASP A 243 38.10 6.59 -10.47
N ASP A 244 36.87 6.63 -9.96
CA ASP A 244 35.69 6.09 -10.63
C ASP A 244 35.13 7.07 -11.67
N LYS A 245 35.72 7.04 -12.86
CA LYS A 245 35.41 7.97 -13.96
C LYS A 245 35.44 7.26 -15.31
N LEU A 246 34.49 7.59 -16.18
CA LEU A 246 34.58 7.21 -17.58
C LEU A 246 35.83 7.83 -18.23
N MET A 247 36.31 7.23 -19.32
CA MET A 247 37.46 7.76 -20.03
C MET A 247 37.09 9.09 -20.72
N ALA A 248 37.77 10.17 -20.35
CA ALA A 248 37.62 11.47 -20.98
C ALA A 248 37.86 11.39 -22.51
N GLY A 249 36.93 11.94 -23.29
CA GLY A 249 36.90 11.84 -24.75
C GLY A 249 36.51 10.46 -25.29
N GLY A 250 36.22 9.50 -24.42
CA GLY A 250 35.73 8.17 -24.76
C GLY A 250 34.33 8.22 -25.36
N ARG A 251 34.08 7.37 -26.36
CA ARG A 251 32.75 7.21 -26.97
C ARG A 251 32.02 6.04 -26.33
N TYR A 252 30.80 6.28 -25.90
CA TYR A 252 29.98 5.31 -25.18
C TYR A 252 28.60 5.18 -25.82
N THR A 253 27.96 4.02 -25.64
CA THR A 253 26.58 3.77 -26.05
C THR A 253 25.79 3.21 -24.88
N LEU A 254 24.75 3.93 -24.45
CA LEU A 254 23.73 3.40 -23.56
C LEU A 254 22.72 2.61 -24.40
N SER A 255 22.58 1.33 -24.11
CA SER A 255 21.76 0.39 -24.85
C SER A 255 20.64 -0.16 -23.97
N VAL A 256 19.41 0.01 -24.42
CA VAL A 256 18.21 -0.64 -23.87
C VAL A 256 17.72 -1.61 -24.92
N THR A 257 17.58 -2.89 -24.58
CA THR A 257 17.16 -3.95 -25.50
C THR A 257 16.07 -4.78 -24.86
N ASN A 258 15.00 -5.04 -25.62
CA ASN A 258 13.86 -5.85 -25.24
C ASN A 258 13.28 -5.53 -23.85
N LEU A 259 13.29 -4.26 -23.45
CA LEU A 259 12.75 -3.87 -22.15
C LEU A 259 11.22 -3.91 -22.23
N PRO A 260 10.51 -4.71 -21.41
CA PRO A 260 9.05 -4.72 -21.38
C PRO A 260 8.47 -3.65 -20.45
N SER A 261 7.34 -3.05 -20.83
CA SER A 261 6.47 -2.27 -19.94
C SER A 261 5.49 -3.19 -19.20
N ILE A 262 4.91 -2.69 -18.12
CA ILE A 262 3.83 -3.39 -17.39
C ILE A 262 2.56 -3.59 -18.23
N THR A 263 2.43 -2.84 -19.33
CA THR A 263 1.32 -2.90 -20.30
C THR A 263 1.62 -3.84 -21.48
N GLY A 264 2.73 -4.58 -21.46
CA GLY A 264 3.10 -5.55 -22.50
C GLY A 264 3.78 -4.97 -23.74
N LYS A 265 4.11 -3.67 -23.77
CA LYS A 265 4.89 -3.05 -24.85
C LYS A 265 6.38 -3.31 -24.65
N GLU A 266 7.17 -3.17 -25.70
CA GLU A 266 8.62 -3.38 -25.66
C GLU A 266 9.41 -2.16 -26.17
N LEU A 267 10.53 -1.87 -25.52
CA LEU A 267 11.47 -0.81 -25.87
C LEU A 267 12.87 -1.38 -26.17
N SER A 268 13.34 -1.08 -27.39
CA SER A 268 14.72 -1.31 -27.83
C SER A 268 15.28 -0.03 -28.45
N THR A 269 16.31 0.56 -27.85
CA THR A 269 16.90 1.83 -28.29
C THR A 269 18.35 1.99 -27.82
N ASN A 270 19.15 2.71 -28.60
CA ASN A 270 20.53 3.05 -28.28
C ASN A 270 20.72 4.57 -28.29
N ARG A 271 21.59 5.06 -27.40
CA ARG A 271 22.03 6.47 -27.34
C ARG A 271 23.54 6.52 -27.25
N THR A 272 24.20 7.18 -28.19
CA THR A 272 25.66 7.31 -28.21
C THR A 272 26.08 8.73 -27.85
N PHE A 273 27.12 8.86 -27.05
CA PHE A 273 27.67 10.14 -26.60
C PHE A 273 29.19 10.05 -26.41
N VAL A 274 29.81 11.20 -26.15
CA VAL A 274 31.24 11.31 -25.81
C VAL A 274 31.33 11.91 -24.42
N ALA A 275 32.09 11.27 -23.52
CA ALA A 275 32.29 11.78 -22.16
C ALA A 275 33.25 12.99 -22.19
N ARG A 276 32.78 14.15 -21.77
CA ARG A 276 33.61 15.36 -21.62
C ARG A 276 34.54 15.25 -20.40
N ALA A 277 35.76 15.75 -20.52
CA ALA A 277 36.73 15.81 -19.41
C ALA A 277 36.29 16.82 -18.33
N THR A 278 36.42 16.45 -17.06
CA THR A 278 36.15 17.36 -15.91
C THR A 278 37.40 17.74 -15.11
N GLU A 279 38.55 17.11 -15.40
CA GLU A 279 39.77 17.30 -14.64
C GLU A 279 40.43 18.68 -14.83
N PRO A 280 41.17 19.18 -13.81
CA PRO A 280 41.28 18.61 -12.45
C PRO A 280 40.03 18.85 -11.59
N THR A 281 39.56 17.84 -10.85
CA THR A 281 38.38 18.00 -9.98
C THR A 281 38.76 18.49 -8.57
N ALA A 282 37.82 19.17 -7.91
CA ALA A 282 37.96 19.62 -6.53
C ALA A 282 36.97 18.88 -5.64
N VAL A 283 37.45 18.27 -4.55
CA VAL A 283 36.59 17.66 -3.53
C VAL A 283 36.28 18.71 -2.47
N GLN A 284 35.00 18.89 -2.15
CA GLN A 284 34.52 19.80 -1.13
C GLN A 284 33.65 19.06 -0.14
N PHE A 285 33.80 19.40 1.14
CA PHE A 285 32.91 18.99 2.21
C PHE A 285 31.83 20.04 2.38
N GLN A 286 30.56 19.64 2.25
CA GLN A 286 29.40 20.51 2.37
C GLN A 286 28.57 20.08 3.56
N ASN A 287 28.30 21.00 4.49
CA ASN A 287 27.46 20.71 5.65
C ASN A 287 26.01 21.10 5.37
N ALA A 288 25.08 20.20 5.69
CA ALA A 288 23.69 20.57 5.89
C ALA A 288 23.61 21.62 7.01
N THR A 289 23.03 22.77 6.70
CA THR A 289 22.88 23.89 7.63
C THR A 289 21.93 23.49 8.77
N ASP A 290 22.35 23.65 10.02
CA ASP A 290 21.46 23.44 11.16
C ASP A 290 20.37 24.55 11.17
N PRO A 291 19.08 24.21 11.02
CA PRO A 291 18.03 25.22 11.01
C PRO A 291 17.93 26.00 12.32
N ALA A 292 18.40 25.47 13.45
CA ALA A 292 18.38 26.18 14.74
C ALA A 292 19.59 27.12 14.93
N GLN A 293 20.51 27.18 13.96
CA GLN A 293 21.71 28.01 14.03
C GLN A 293 21.35 29.50 14.18
N GLY A 294 21.72 30.10 15.31
CA GLY A 294 21.48 31.53 15.59
C GLY A 294 20.21 31.84 16.40
N GLY A 295 19.42 30.83 16.80
CA GLY A 295 18.33 30.94 17.77
C GLY A 295 16.91 31.09 17.20
N GLU A 296 16.75 31.59 15.98
CA GLU A 296 15.52 31.50 15.19
C GLU A 296 15.66 30.43 14.12
N LEU A 297 14.55 29.73 13.80
CA LEU A 297 14.58 28.69 12.77
C LEU A 297 14.81 29.30 11.39
N LEU A 298 15.95 28.98 10.79
CA LEU A 298 16.30 29.38 9.44
C LEU A 298 15.32 28.76 8.43
N SER A 299 14.83 29.59 7.51
CA SER A 299 13.88 29.20 6.48
C SER A 299 14.45 29.50 5.09
N SER A 300 14.08 28.69 4.11
CA SER A 300 14.52 28.86 2.72
C SER A 300 14.04 30.20 2.18
N LYS A 301 14.92 30.89 1.45
CA LYS A 301 14.57 32.12 0.74
C LYS A 301 13.63 31.83 -0.44
N LEU A 302 13.49 30.57 -0.84
CA LEU A 302 12.69 30.15 -2.00
C LEU A 302 11.22 29.98 -1.61
N ASN A 303 10.92 29.07 -0.67
CA ASN A 303 9.54 28.71 -0.33
C ASN A 303 9.13 29.04 1.12
N GLY A 304 10.05 29.56 1.95
CA GLY A 304 9.78 29.93 3.34
C GLY A 304 9.62 28.76 4.30
N GLN A 305 9.85 27.52 3.85
CA GLN A 305 9.91 26.35 4.72
C GLN A 305 11.22 26.32 5.50
N VAL A 306 11.21 25.65 6.66
CA VAL A 306 12.41 25.47 7.47
C VAL A 306 13.43 24.62 6.69
N ILE A 307 14.67 25.11 6.60
CA ILE A 307 15.73 24.41 5.85
C ILE A 307 16.11 23.09 6.52
N ASN A 308 16.46 22.10 5.70
CA ASN A 308 16.80 20.74 6.09
C ASN A 308 15.76 20.08 7.02
N GLY A 309 14.51 20.56 6.94
CA GLY A 309 13.35 20.00 7.61
C GLY A 309 12.51 19.18 6.64
N VAL A 310 12.05 18.01 7.08
CA VAL A 310 11.16 17.11 6.33
C VAL A 310 9.87 16.93 7.14
N ILE A 311 8.73 17.07 6.48
CA ILE A 311 7.39 16.85 7.04
C ILE A 311 6.64 15.99 6.04
N LEU A 312 6.23 14.80 6.46
CA LEU A 312 5.43 13.90 5.62
C LEU A 312 3.95 14.24 5.81
N ASN A 313 3.21 14.35 4.71
CA ASN A 313 1.75 14.49 4.70
C ASN A 313 1.13 13.19 4.16
N SER A 314 0.14 12.68 4.88
CA SER A 314 -0.57 11.45 4.53
C SER A 314 -1.88 11.34 5.30
N VAL A 315 -2.79 10.50 4.84
CA VAL A 315 -4.00 10.08 5.53
C VAL A 315 -3.68 9.06 6.62
N LEU A 316 -2.81 8.09 6.35
CA LEU A 316 -2.50 7.04 7.34
C LEU A 316 -1.68 7.56 8.53
N GLN A 317 -0.69 8.43 8.31
CA GLN A 317 0.12 9.02 9.39
C GLN A 317 -0.29 10.44 9.78
N GLY A 318 -1.13 11.12 9.00
CA GLY A 318 -1.38 12.56 9.16
C GLY A 318 -0.19 13.41 8.70
N THR A 319 -0.21 14.69 9.05
CA THR A 319 0.96 15.57 8.94
C THR A 319 1.90 15.29 10.11
N THR A 320 3.13 14.87 9.81
CA THR A 320 4.11 14.51 10.85
C THR A 320 4.68 15.73 11.57
N ASP A 321 5.33 15.47 12.70
CA ASP A 321 6.31 16.42 13.24
C ASP A 321 7.48 16.61 12.25
N ARG A 322 8.28 17.67 12.42
CA ARG A 322 9.42 17.97 11.55
C ARG A 322 10.63 17.11 11.92
N SER A 323 11.15 16.33 10.96
CA SER A 323 12.46 15.70 11.07
C SER A 323 13.52 16.65 10.54
N THR A 324 14.62 16.85 11.28
CA THR A 324 15.75 17.67 10.83
C THR A 324 16.86 16.77 10.31
N SER A 325 17.21 16.93 9.04
CA SER A 325 18.30 16.20 8.38
C SER A 325 19.62 16.94 8.55
N LEU A 326 20.58 16.29 9.19
CA LEU A 326 21.94 16.81 9.38
C LEU A 326 22.93 15.82 8.77
N GLY A 327 24.10 16.34 8.39
CA GLY A 327 25.16 15.52 7.80
C GLY A 327 26.10 16.34 6.94
N GLY A 328 27.26 15.74 6.66
CA GLY A 328 28.25 16.28 5.75
C GLY A 328 28.28 15.48 4.46
N LEU A 329 28.18 16.17 3.32
CA LEU A 329 28.26 15.57 2.00
C LEU A 329 29.61 15.91 1.37
N PHE A 330 30.32 14.88 0.90
CA PHE A 330 31.49 15.07 0.06
C PHE A 330 31.02 15.23 -1.38
N THR A 331 31.50 16.26 -2.04
CA THR A 331 31.13 16.56 -3.43
C THR A 331 32.37 16.72 -4.28
N GLU A 332 32.33 16.24 -5.51
CA GLU A 332 33.39 16.41 -6.49
C GLU A 332 32.92 17.37 -7.58
N LEU A 333 33.55 18.54 -7.65
CA LEU A 333 33.21 19.59 -8.61
C LEU A 333 34.23 19.60 -9.76
N ALA A 334 33.76 19.76 -10.99
CA ALA A 334 34.62 19.92 -12.15
C ALA A 334 35.43 21.23 -12.11
N PHE A 335 36.52 21.28 -12.88
CA PHE A 335 37.35 22.49 -12.96
C PHE A 335 36.62 23.62 -13.68
N ALA A 336 36.10 24.61 -12.96
CA ALA A 336 35.37 25.72 -13.56
C ALA A 336 36.08 26.39 -14.77
N PRO A 337 37.41 26.60 -14.77
CA PRO A 337 38.11 27.17 -15.93
C PRO A 337 38.17 26.29 -17.19
N SER A 338 37.79 25.01 -17.12
CA SER A 338 37.68 24.10 -18.27
C SER A 338 36.29 24.17 -18.95
N PHE A 339 35.40 25.02 -18.45
CA PHE A 339 34.04 25.24 -18.94
C PHE A 339 33.86 26.72 -19.31
N GLU A 340 33.13 26.98 -20.39
CA GLU A 340 32.78 28.34 -20.81
C GLU A 340 31.78 28.97 -19.83
N GLU A 341 31.65 30.30 -19.85
CA GLU A 341 30.85 31.05 -18.85
C GLU A 341 29.36 30.67 -18.85
N ASP A 342 28.86 30.24 -20.01
CA ASP A 342 27.50 29.82 -20.32
C ASP A 342 27.27 28.29 -20.21
N GLU A 343 28.32 27.51 -19.97
CA GLU A 343 28.22 26.06 -19.80
C GLU A 343 27.87 25.66 -18.36
N ALA A 344 27.16 24.55 -18.23
CA ALA A 344 26.86 23.95 -16.93
C ALA A 344 28.14 23.34 -16.33
N LEU A 345 28.43 23.66 -15.07
CA LEU A 345 29.53 23.05 -14.33
C LEU A 345 29.04 21.80 -13.60
N PRO A 346 29.49 20.59 -13.97
CA PRO A 346 29.02 19.36 -13.34
C PRO A 346 29.64 19.15 -11.96
N LEU A 347 28.84 18.57 -11.06
CA LEU A 347 29.24 18.10 -9.74
C LEU A 347 28.72 16.68 -9.51
N ARG A 348 29.42 15.92 -8.67
CA ARG A 348 29.02 14.60 -8.23
C ARG A 348 28.93 14.53 -6.70
N ILE A 349 27.87 13.91 -6.18
CA ILE A 349 27.83 13.40 -4.80
C ILE A 349 27.97 11.88 -4.89
N PRO A 350 29.00 11.28 -4.29
CA PRO A 350 29.25 9.85 -4.41
C PRO A 350 28.10 9.02 -3.85
N ARG A 351 27.84 7.88 -4.49
CA ARG A 351 27.06 6.78 -3.91
C ARG A 351 27.57 6.41 -2.51
N GLY A 352 26.67 5.94 -1.66
CA GLY A 352 26.94 5.64 -0.24
C GLY A 352 27.01 6.87 0.67
N SER A 353 26.95 8.11 0.14
CA SER A 353 26.84 9.30 0.98
C SER A 353 25.56 9.27 1.82
N LYS A 354 25.67 9.57 3.11
CA LYS A 354 24.57 9.41 4.10
C LYS A 354 24.16 10.75 4.70
N LEU A 355 22.85 10.98 4.75
CA LEU A 355 22.19 12.03 5.55
C LEU A 355 21.37 11.38 6.66
N VAL A 356 21.35 12.00 7.85
CA VAL A 356 20.65 11.46 9.02
C VAL A 356 19.61 12.45 9.51
N GLY A 357 18.35 12.05 9.45
CA GLY A 357 17.18 12.75 9.98
C GLY A 357 16.90 12.38 11.42
N SER A 358 16.46 13.36 12.21
CA SER A 358 16.04 13.14 13.59
C SER A 358 14.78 12.27 13.69
N SER A 359 14.70 11.51 14.78
CA SER A 359 13.55 10.63 15.06
C SER A 359 12.20 11.34 15.18
N LEU A 360 11.17 10.71 14.62
CA LEU A 360 9.77 11.16 14.65
C LEU A 360 8.88 10.21 15.48
N PRO A 361 7.90 10.73 16.23
CA PRO A 361 6.84 9.91 16.80
C PRO A 361 5.89 9.40 15.72
N VAL A 362 5.40 8.17 15.88
CA VAL A 362 4.50 7.53 14.92
C VAL A 362 3.05 7.60 15.44
N ARG A 363 2.15 8.12 14.60
CA ARG A 363 0.72 8.28 14.90
C ARG A 363 -0.12 7.84 13.71
N VAL A 364 -1.34 7.37 13.98
CA VAL A 364 -2.38 7.13 12.97
C VAL A 364 -3.14 8.44 12.74
N ASN A 365 -3.19 8.89 11.48
CA ASN A 365 -3.83 10.14 11.04
C ASN A 365 -3.44 11.36 11.91
N GLY A 366 -2.17 11.41 12.33
CA GLY A 366 -1.57 12.50 13.11
C GLY A 366 -2.03 12.59 14.56
N THR A 367 -2.99 11.79 14.99
CA THR A 367 -3.69 11.94 16.28
C THR A 367 -3.45 10.76 17.20
N VAL A 368 -3.75 9.53 16.77
CA VAL A 368 -3.75 8.36 17.66
C VAL A 368 -2.34 7.74 17.76
N PRO A 369 -1.78 7.51 18.97
CA PRO A 369 -0.40 7.08 19.13
C PRO A 369 -0.17 5.59 18.83
N VAL A 370 0.79 5.28 17.97
CA VAL A 370 1.25 3.89 17.78
C VAL A 370 2.15 3.50 18.95
N ILE A 371 1.83 2.40 19.64
CA ILE A 371 2.55 1.94 20.83
C ILE A 371 3.45 0.76 20.48
N ASP A 372 4.72 0.83 20.90
CA ASP A 372 5.63 -0.30 20.83
C ASP A 372 5.23 -1.35 21.88
N GLU A 373 4.88 -2.55 21.41
CA GLU A 373 4.33 -3.62 22.27
C GLU A 373 5.35 -4.22 23.24
N LYS A 374 6.65 -4.10 22.95
CA LYS A 374 7.72 -4.62 23.83
C LYS A 374 7.98 -3.66 25.00
N THR A 375 7.87 -2.36 24.75
CA THR A 375 8.25 -1.30 25.70
C THR A 375 7.05 -0.61 26.35
N GLY A 376 5.88 -0.66 25.73
CA GLY A 376 4.66 0.00 26.17
C GLY A 376 4.68 1.52 26.06
N VAL A 377 5.56 2.08 25.22
CA VAL A 377 5.68 3.54 25.00
C VAL A 377 5.39 3.89 23.54
N LEU A 378 5.18 5.19 23.29
CA LEU A 378 4.99 5.73 21.94
C LEU A 378 6.15 5.32 21.01
N GLN A 379 5.80 4.67 19.90
CA GLN A 379 6.72 4.26 18.85
C GLN A 379 7.35 5.50 18.22
N LYS A 380 8.66 5.40 17.97
CA LYS A 380 9.42 6.39 17.21
C LYS A 380 10.17 5.72 16.08
N THR A 381 10.53 6.48 15.05
CA THR A 381 11.31 5.98 13.91
C THR A 381 12.75 5.59 14.29
N GLY A 382 13.27 6.09 15.42
CA GLY A 382 14.72 6.23 15.59
C GLY A 382 15.31 7.15 14.51
N ASP A 383 16.62 7.13 14.29
CA ASP A 383 17.23 7.93 13.24
C ASP A 383 16.70 7.51 11.85
N ILE A 384 16.44 8.50 10.99
CA ILE A 384 15.97 8.30 9.61
C ILE A 384 17.19 8.43 8.70
N ASN A 385 17.59 7.34 8.06
CA ASN A 385 18.75 7.31 7.20
C ASN A 385 18.34 7.52 5.75
N VAL A 386 19.05 8.40 5.05
CA VAL A 386 18.93 8.62 3.60
C VAL A 386 20.31 8.44 2.99
N VAL A 387 20.49 7.37 2.20
CA VAL A 387 21.77 6.97 1.61
C VAL A 387 21.69 7.07 0.10
N MET A 388 22.68 7.67 -0.54
CA MET A 388 22.75 7.77 -2.00
C MET A 388 22.91 6.36 -2.61
N ALA A 389 21.89 5.87 -3.30
CA ALA A 389 21.88 4.54 -3.93
C ALA A 389 22.72 4.48 -5.21
N SER A 390 22.98 5.64 -5.82
CA SER A 390 23.91 5.83 -6.95
C SER A 390 24.60 7.19 -6.83
N ASP A 391 25.61 7.46 -7.66
CA ASP A 391 26.22 8.78 -7.76
C ASP A 391 25.14 9.83 -8.12
N ALA A 392 24.94 10.80 -7.23
CA ALA A 392 24.09 11.95 -7.53
C ALA A 392 24.82 12.88 -8.50
N THR A 393 24.11 13.33 -9.54
CA THR A 393 24.67 14.22 -10.56
C THR A 393 24.06 15.60 -10.38
N GLY A 394 24.88 16.63 -10.27
CA GLY A 394 24.42 18.00 -10.20
C GLY A 394 25.07 18.92 -11.21
N PHE A 395 24.46 20.07 -11.43
CA PHE A 395 24.91 21.08 -12.37
C PHE A 395 24.74 22.48 -11.78
N LEU A 396 25.82 23.27 -11.80
CA LEU A 396 25.77 24.71 -11.54
C LEU A 396 25.64 25.43 -12.89
N LEU A 397 24.49 26.06 -13.10
CA LEU A 397 24.10 26.71 -14.34
C LEU A 397 24.21 28.23 -14.22
N PRO A 398 24.54 28.95 -15.31
CA PRO A 398 24.21 30.37 -15.43
C PRO A 398 22.73 30.60 -15.14
N ASN A 399 22.37 31.81 -14.70
CA ASN A 399 20.96 32.13 -14.47
C ASN A 399 20.22 32.16 -15.82
N PRO A 400 19.19 31.32 -16.03
CA PRO A 400 18.52 31.23 -17.33
C PRO A 400 17.61 32.43 -17.62
N TYR A 401 17.22 33.21 -16.61
CA TYR A 401 16.27 34.31 -16.76
C TYR A 401 16.93 35.69 -16.87
N THR A 402 18.23 35.79 -16.62
CA THR A 402 18.94 37.07 -16.68
C THR A 402 20.41 36.89 -17.02
N SER A 403 20.94 37.76 -17.88
CA SER A 403 22.36 37.83 -18.20
C SER A 403 23.19 38.58 -17.14
N ASN A 404 22.60 38.95 -16.00
CA ASN A 404 23.31 39.62 -14.92
C ASN A 404 24.28 38.66 -14.24
N ARG A 405 25.59 38.94 -14.33
CA ARG A 405 26.66 38.13 -13.72
C ARG A 405 26.59 38.03 -12.19
N ASN A 406 25.90 38.95 -11.54
CA ASN A 406 25.68 38.93 -10.08
C ASN A 406 24.39 38.20 -9.69
N ALA A 407 23.61 37.70 -10.66
CA ALA A 407 22.47 36.86 -10.36
C ALA A 407 22.95 35.51 -9.80
N PRO A 408 22.17 34.89 -8.89
CA PRO A 408 22.49 33.56 -8.40
C PRO A 408 22.64 32.57 -9.55
N ARG A 409 23.63 31.68 -9.45
CA ARG A 409 23.72 30.50 -10.32
C ARG A 409 22.56 29.56 -9.98
N HIS A 410 22.04 28.87 -10.98
CA HIS A 410 21.02 27.82 -10.76
C HIS A 410 21.70 26.52 -10.38
N VAL A 411 21.07 25.75 -9.52
CA VAL A 411 21.52 24.40 -9.15
C VAL A 411 20.43 23.42 -9.53
N ARG A 412 20.80 22.37 -10.25
CA ARG A 412 19.96 21.18 -10.41
C ARG A 412 20.73 19.98 -9.90
N LEU A 413 20.16 19.24 -8.97
CA LEU A 413 20.75 18.03 -8.39
C LEU A 413 19.79 16.87 -8.62
N PHE A 414 20.27 15.80 -9.23
CA PHE A 414 19.55 14.57 -9.49
C PHE A 414 20.13 13.46 -8.63
N MET A 415 19.31 12.86 -7.77
CA MET A 415 19.74 11.90 -6.77
C MET A 415 18.79 10.69 -6.74
N ASP A 416 19.37 9.54 -6.46
CA ASP A 416 18.64 8.31 -6.15
C ASP A 416 19.02 7.92 -4.74
N VAL A 417 18.02 7.78 -3.87
CA VAL A 417 18.27 7.53 -2.44
C VAL A 417 17.54 6.30 -1.95
N ALA A 418 18.18 5.54 -1.09
CA ALA A 418 17.56 4.55 -0.24
C ALA A 418 17.25 5.21 1.10
N MET A 419 16.00 5.13 1.54
CA MET A 419 15.53 5.63 2.83
C MET A 419 15.22 4.45 3.73
N ASN A 420 15.54 4.54 5.02
CA ASN A 420 15.18 3.57 6.05
C ASN A 420 15.17 4.18 7.45
N THR A 421 14.65 3.47 8.44
CA THR A 421 14.62 3.94 9.84
C THR A 421 15.28 2.94 10.77
N GLU A 422 15.86 3.41 11.88
CA GLU A 422 16.51 2.56 12.88
C GLU A 422 15.52 1.60 13.59
N ALA A 423 14.32 2.08 13.93
CA ALA A 423 13.33 1.25 14.59
C ALA A 423 12.67 0.26 13.61
N ALA A 424 12.55 -1.01 14.02
CA ALA A 424 12.12 -2.09 13.14
C ALA A 424 10.71 -1.92 12.53
N GLN A 425 9.71 -1.55 13.33
CA GLN A 425 8.33 -1.38 12.83
C GLN A 425 8.22 -0.24 11.80
N PRO A 426 8.73 0.98 12.08
CA PRO A 426 8.73 2.03 11.06
C PRO A 426 9.61 1.68 9.85
N ASN A 427 10.68 0.90 10.04
CA ASN A 427 11.58 0.51 8.95
C ASN A 427 10.84 -0.34 7.91
N ALA A 428 10.06 -1.33 8.37
CA ALA A 428 9.23 -2.15 7.51
C ALA A 428 8.14 -1.36 6.76
N SER A 429 7.78 -0.18 7.26
CA SER A 429 6.71 0.66 6.72
C SER A 429 7.20 1.72 5.73
N LEU A 430 8.43 2.21 5.89
CA LEU A 430 8.98 3.37 5.17
C LEU A 430 10.23 3.06 4.34
N SER A 431 10.93 1.94 4.60
CA SER A 431 12.14 1.61 3.84
C SER A 431 11.81 1.51 2.36
N GLN A 432 12.57 2.15 1.48
CA GLN A 432 12.38 2.10 0.02
C GLN A 432 13.48 2.85 -0.74
N ASP A 433 13.55 2.63 -2.04
CA ASP A 433 14.26 3.52 -2.97
C ASP A 433 13.36 4.65 -3.47
N LEU A 434 13.88 5.88 -3.45
CA LEU A 434 13.30 7.05 -4.11
C LEU A 434 14.21 7.43 -5.27
N LEU A 435 13.82 7.01 -6.48
CA LEU A 435 14.60 7.30 -7.70
C LEU A 435 14.22 8.65 -8.30
N HIS A 436 15.22 9.31 -8.88
CA HIS A 436 15.15 10.59 -9.60
C HIS A 436 14.57 11.73 -8.75
N VAL A 437 14.95 11.79 -7.48
CA VAL A 437 14.69 12.96 -6.65
C VAL A 437 15.48 14.13 -7.23
N GLU A 438 14.78 15.21 -7.58
CA GLU A 438 15.37 16.41 -8.16
C GLU A 438 15.27 17.58 -7.18
N LEU A 439 16.41 18.18 -6.83
CA LEU A 439 16.47 19.45 -6.12
C LEU A 439 16.82 20.58 -7.08
N VAL A 440 16.02 21.63 -7.08
CA VAL A 440 16.17 22.81 -7.92
C VAL A 440 16.35 24.03 -7.04
N GLY A 441 17.47 24.74 -7.22
CA GLY A 441 17.87 25.79 -6.30
C GLY A 441 18.72 26.90 -6.90
N ILE A 442 19.23 27.72 -5.99
CA ILE A 442 20.16 28.80 -6.28
C ILE A 442 21.45 28.64 -5.47
N ALA A 443 22.57 29.00 -6.08
CA ALA A 443 23.89 29.04 -5.46
C ALA A 443 24.39 30.48 -5.38
N LEU A 444 24.85 30.87 -4.20
CA LEU A 444 25.39 32.20 -3.88
C LEU A 444 26.69 32.04 -3.08
N VAL A 445 27.69 32.89 -3.35
CA VAL A 445 28.89 32.96 -2.52
C VAL A 445 28.78 34.14 -1.56
N GLU A 446 28.61 33.85 -0.27
CA GLU A 446 28.51 34.83 0.81
C GLU A 446 29.72 34.70 1.74
N ASP A 447 30.54 35.75 1.83
CA ASP A 447 31.73 35.79 2.72
C ASP A 447 32.72 34.61 2.54
N GLY A 448 32.84 34.09 1.30
CA GLY A 448 33.72 32.97 0.94
C GLY A 448 33.10 31.58 1.11
N ILE A 449 31.87 31.52 1.62
CA ILE A 449 31.07 30.29 1.75
C ILE A 449 30.11 30.20 0.57
N LEU A 450 30.14 29.07 -0.12
CA LEU A 450 29.12 28.72 -1.11
C LEU A 450 27.88 28.23 -0.36
N VAL A 451 26.76 28.93 -0.54
CA VAL A 451 25.46 28.55 0.00
C VAL A 451 24.57 28.11 -1.15
N ILE A 452 24.09 26.88 -1.10
CA ILE A 452 23.09 26.35 -2.02
C ILE A 452 21.78 26.24 -1.24
N ASP A 453 20.74 26.92 -1.72
CA ASP A 453 19.36 26.83 -1.21
C ASP A 453 18.50 26.25 -2.34
N ALA A 454 17.96 25.05 -2.13
CA ALA A 454 17.24 24.28 -3.14
C ALA A 454 15.97 23.69 -2.56
N ILE A 455 14.96 23.49 -3.41
CA ILE A 455 13.73 22.80 -3.04
C ILE A 455 13.46 21.63 -3.99
N GLY A 456 12.73 20.65 -3.49
CA GLY A 456 12.21 19.53 -4.26
C GLY A 456 11.05 18.89 -3.54
N ILE A 457 10.46 17.87 -4.15
CA ILE A 457 9.39 17.08 -3.53
C ILE A 457 9.77 15.61 -3.59
N VAL A 458 9.46 14.90 -2.51
CA VAL A 458 9.57 13.44 -2.44
C VAL A 458 8.21 12.87 -2.10
N GLU A 459 7.95 11.68 -2.65
CA GLU A 459 6.65 11.03 -2.52
C GLU A 459 6.84 9.56 -2.10
N PRO A 460 7.18 9.30 -0.82
CA PRO A 460 7.42 7.94 -0.37
C PRO A 460 6.12 7.14 -0.24
N ASP A 461 6.21 5.86 -0.57
CA ASP A 461 5.16 4.88 -0.34
C ASP A 461 5.14 4.49 1.14
N LEU A 462 3.97 4.64 1.77
CA LEU A 462 3.72 4.27 3.15
C LEU A 462 2.88 2.99 3.20
N LEU A 463 3.46 1.94 3.80
CA LEU A 463 2.80 0.63 3.97
C LEU A 463 2.37 -0.05 2.66
N GLY A 464 2.81 0.42 1.48
CA GLY A 464 2.35 -0.11 0.20
C GLY A 464 0.90 0.25 -0.12
N GLN A 465 0.33 1.22 0.59
CA GLN A 465 -1.10 1.56 0.57
C GLN A 465 -1.36 3.03 0.20
N GLU A 466 -0.40 3.91 0.47
CA GLU A 466 -0.54 5.34 0.25
C GLU A 466 0.77 5.95 -0.26
N ILE A 467 0.68 6.76 -1.31
CA ILE A 467 1.78 7.64 -1.71
C ILE A 467 1.65 8.94 -0.93
N THR A 468 2.62 9.18 -0.04
CA THR A 468 2.70 10.40 0.76
C THR A 468 3.41 11.50 0.00
N ASP A 469 3.36 12.73 0.48
CA ASP A 469 4.15 13.84 -0.07
C ASP A 469 4.96 14.56 1.02
N SER A 470 6.12 15.10 0.62
CA SER A 470 6.89 16.04 1.43
C SER A 470 7.66 16.98 0.52
N THR A 471 7.40 18.28 0.66
CA THR A 471 8.29 19.30 0.12
C THR A 471 9.54 19.39 0.99
N ILE A 472 10.71 19.32 0.36
CA ILE A 472 12.01 19.44 1.02
C ILE A 472 12.58 20.81 0.66
N ALA A 473 12.94 21.59 1.67
CA ALA A 473 13.83 22.73 1.52
C ALA A 473 15.22 22.35 2.02
N PHE A 474 16.20 22.28 1.14
CA PHE A 474 17.55 21.79 1.43
C PHE A 474 18.56 22.93 1.31
N GLN A 475 19.37 23.15 2.36
CA GLN A 475 20.44 24.14 2.35
C GLN A 475 21.77 23.55 2.81
N ILE A 476 22.76 23.63 1.93
CA ILE A 476 24.14 23.19 2.20
C ILE A 476 25.13 24.34 2.04
N GLN A 477 26.15 24.31 2.89
CA GLN A 477 27.21 25.31 2.94
C GLN A 477 28.58 24.65 2.76
N ALA A 478 29.42 25.24 1.91
CA ALA A 478 30.76 24.73 1.62
C ALA A 478 31.82 25.84 1.74
N ASP A 479 32.91 25.56 2.48
CA ASP A 479 34.11 26.40 2.46
C ASP A 479 34.88 26.12 1.15
N THR A 480 35.07 27.18 0.36
CA THR A 480 35.68 27.08 -0.96
C THR A 480 37.21 27.21 -0.96
N SER A 481 37.84 27.32 0.22
CA SER A 481 39.28 27.46 0.37
C SER A 481 40.04 26.18 0.00
N VAL A 482 41.28 26.35 -0.48
CA VAL A 482 42.15 25.23 -0.89
C VAL A 482 42.48 24.31 0.28
N ASP A 483 42.65 24.86 1.48
CA ASP A 483 42.96 24.06 2.68
C ASP A 483 41.77 23.16 3.06
N ALA A 484 40.54 23.68 3.01
CA ALA A 484 39.32 22.90 3.24
C ALA A 484 39.15 21.78 2.20
N GLN A 485 39.46 22.05 0.93
CA GLN A 485 39.40 21.06 -0.15
C GLN A 485 40.41 19.91 0.06
N MET A 486 41.63 20.23 0.50
CA MET A 486 42.65 19.21 0.78
C MET A 486 42.24 18.34 1.99
N GLN A 487 41.73 18.97 3.05
CA GLN A 487 41.22 18.27 4.24
C GLN A 487 40.05 17.35 3.90
N ALA A 488 39.09 17.82 3.09
CA ALA A 488 37.94 17.03 2.66
C ALA A 488 38.34 15.74 1.92
N ARG A 489 39.46 15.74 1.18
CA ARG A 489 39.98 14.52 0.54
C ARG A 489 40.54 13.51 1.53
N GLU A 490 41.11 13.96 2.64
CA GLU A 490 41.70 13.11 3.67
C GLU A 490 40.66 12.55 4.65
N GLU A 491 39.59 13.31 4.91
CA GLU A 491 38.57 12.97 5.91
C GLU A 491 37.40 12.15 5.36
N ARG A 492 37.35 11.91 4.05
CA ARG A 492 36.32 11.04 3.44
C ARG A 492 36.46 9.62 3.97
N SER A 493 35.53 9.20 4.82
CA SER A 493 35.42 7.84 5.34
C SER A 493 34.80 6.90 4.30
N VAL A 494 35.21 5.63 4.34
CA VAL A 494 34.64 4.54 3.57
C VAL A 494 33.84 3.66 4.51
N ASP A 495 32.73 3.12 4.03
CA ASP A 495 31.95 2.15 4.78
C ASP A 495 32.71 0.84 4.93
N VAL A 496 32.73 0.29 6.14
CA VAL A 496 33.43 -0.95 6.50
C VAL A 496 32.54 -1.90 7.30
N THR A 497 31.26 -1.57 7.46
CA THR A 497 30.25 -2.40 8.10
C THR A 497 29.37 -3.03 7.03
N GLY A 498 28.94 -4.28 7.26
CA GLY A 498 28.02 -4.95 6.35
C GLY A 498 26.61 -4.96 6.93
N PRO A 499 25.61 -5.28 6.10
CA PRO A 499 24.21 -5.05 6.45
C PRO A 499 23.77 -6.01 7.55
N GLU A 500 23.03 -5.48 8.52
CA GLU A 500 22.44 -6.24 9.62
C GLU A 500 20.92 -6.36 9.45
N LEU A 501 20.39 -7.56 9.70
CA LEU A 501 18.95 -7.82 9.63
C LEU A 501 18.25 -7.19 10.84
N VAL A 502 17.37 -6.23 10.59
CA VAL A 502 16.59 -5.50 11.61
C VAL A 502 15.30 -6.24 11.95
N SER A 503 14.59 -6.72 10.92
CA SER A 503 13.37 -7.52 11.06
C SER A 503 13.10 -8.33 9.81
N TRP A 504 12.23 -9.32 9.92
CA TRP A 504 11.80 -10.10 8.77
C TRP A 504 10.38 -10.65 8.93
N MET A 505 9.74 -10.99 7.81
CA MET A 505 8.44 -11.64 7.72
C MET A 505 8.61 -13.07 7.17
N PRO A 506 8.02 -14.11 7.79
CA PRO A 506 7.07 -14.08 8.92
C PRO A 506 7.64 -13.64 10.26
N GLY A 507 8.96 -13.78 10.46
CA GLY A 507 9.61 -13.53 11.75
C GLY A 507 9.77 -14.81 12.58
N ASP A 508 10.62 -14.74 13.61
CA ASP A 508 10.85 -15.88 14.50
C ASP A 508 9.62 -16.18 15.37
N ASP A 509 9.48 -17.41 15.89
CA ASP A 509 8.38 -17.82 16.79
C ASP A 509 8.25 -16.93 18.03
N SER A 510 9.35 -16.31 18.46
CA SER A 510 9.40 -15.40 19.61
C SER A 510 9.12 -13.93 19.27
N ALA A 511 9.10 -13.58 17.98
CA ALA A 511 8.74 -12.24 17.53
C ALA A 511 7.29 -11.96 17.91
N PHE A 512 6.95 -10.71 18.22
CA PHE A 512 5.59 -10.37 18.64
C PHE A 512 4.66 -10.19 17.44
N PRO A 513 3.43 -10.72 17.47
CA PRO A 513 2.93 -11.76 18.39
C PRO A 513 3.58 -13.10 18.04
N GLY A 514 3.78 -14.01 18.99
CA GLY A 514 4.47 -15.28 18.70
C GLY A 514 3.78 -16.11 17.59
N ASN A 515 4.55 -16.97 16.92
CA ASN A 515 4.11 -17.87 15.84
C ASN A 515 3.42 -17.13 14.67
N ARG A 516 4.11 -16.14 14.08
CA ARG A 516 3.58 -15.30 12.99
C ARG A 516 3.49 -16.03 11.65
N ASP A 517 4.20 -17.13 11.53
CA ASP A 517 4.11 -18.08 10.43
C ASP A 517 2.69 -18.68 10.31
N GLN A 518 1.96 -18.80 11.42
CA GLN A 518 0.53 -19.19 11.44
C GLN A 518 -0.40 -18.15 10.78
N MET A 519 0.07 -16.90 10.66
CA MET A 519 -0.63 -15.79 10.02
C MET A 519 -0.12 -15.52 8.60
N HIS A 520 0.75 -16.38 8.07
CA HIS A 520 1.29 -16.29 6.72
C HIS A 520 0.43 -17.12 5.76
N ARG A 521 0.32 -16.73 4.49
CA ARG A 521 -0.42 -17.48 3.46
C ARG A 521 0.44 -17.80 2.24
N PRO A 522 0.07 -18.81 1.42
CA PRO A 522 0.82 -19.21 0.22
C PRO A 522 1.24 -18.07 -0.71
N GLY A 523 0.37 -17.06 -0.87
CA GLY A 523 0.65 -15.88 -1.71
C GLY A 523 1.39 -14.74 -1.02
N ASP A 524 1.73 -14.86 0.26
CA ASP A 524 2.45 -13.82 0.99
C ASP A 524 3.97 -13.98 0.79
N PRO A 525 4.71 -12.89 0.50
CA PRO A 525 6.15 -12.95 0.31
C PRO A 525 6.90 -13.13 1.63
N ILE A 526 8.17 -13.50 1.53
CA ILE A 526 9.13 -13.36 2.63
C ILE A 526 9.81 -12.00 2.47
N ILE A 527 9.90 -11.22 3.54
CA ILE A 527 10.45 -9.86 3.51
C ILE A 527 11.58 -9.77 4.53
N LEU A 528 12.74 -9.27 4.11
CA LEU A 528 13.91 -9.03 4.97
C LEU A 528 14.17 -7.53 5.00
N ASN A 529 14.22 -6.92 6.19
CA ASN A 529 14.52 -5.50 6.37
C ASN A 529 15.89 -5.34 7.01
N PHE A 530 16.79 -4.62 6.33
CA PHE A 530 18.14 -4.33 6.79
C PHE A 530 18.25 -2.88 7.30
N ASP A 531 19.33 -2.60 8.01
CA ASP A 531 19.68 -1.28 8.54
C ASP A 531 20.37 -0.37 7.51
N GLU A 532 20.83 -0.93 6.39
CA GLU A 532 21.45 -0.20 5.28
C GLU A 532 21.10 -0.78 3.90
N PRO A 533 21.35 -0.02 2.80
CA PRO A 533 20.92 -0.42 1.46
C PRO A 533 21.69 -1.62 0.90
N ILE A 534 20.96 -2.52 0.24
CA ILE A 534 21.51 -3.76 -0.31
C ILE A 534 21.93 -3.57 -1.76
N LEU A 535 23.12 -4.08 -2.12
CA LEU A 535 23.55 -4.15 -3.51
C LEU A 535 22.72 -5.19 -4.27
N ARG A 536 21.89 -4.71 -5.20
CA ARG A 536 20.90 -5.53 -5.93
C ARG A 536 21.47 -6.76 -6.62
N SER A 537 22.68 -6.67 -7.19
CA SER A 537 23.32 -7.79 -7.88
C SER A 537 23.78 -8.90 -6.93
N SER A 538 23.98 -8.59 -5.66
CA SER A 538 24.50 -9.52 -4.66
C SER A 538 23.43 -10.49 -4.15
N VAL A 539 22.15 -10.11 -4.22
CA VAL A 539 21.00 -10.90 -3.70
C VAL A 539 20.83 -12.26 -4.38
N ALA A 540 21.25 -12.39 -5.64
CA ALA A 540 21.13 -13.65 -6.38
C ALA A 540 21.93 -14.77 -5.69
N ASP A 541 23.15 -14.46 -5.22
CA ASP A 541 24.09 -15.39 -4.60
C ASP A 541 24.04 -15.33 -3.06
N GLY A 542 23.69 -14.17 -2.49
CA GLY A 542 23.66 -13.91 -1.06
C GLY A 542 22.42 -14.41 -0.31
N VAL A 543 21.31 -14.63 -1.01
CA VAL A 543 20.02 -15.03 -0.42
C VAL A 543 19.54 -16.32 -1.07
N GLY A 544 19.22 -17.34 -0.28
CA GLY A 544 18.62 -18.59 -0.75
C GLY A 544 17.35 -18.94 0.00
N LEU A 545 16.42 -19.65 -0.65
CA LEU A 545 15.29 -20.30 0.00
C LEU A 545 15.41 -21.80 -0.25
N ILE A 546 15.33 -22.59 0.83
CA ILE A 546 15.30 -24.05 0.77
C ILE A 546 14.11 -24.61 1.51
N ASP A 547 13.69 -25.82 1.14
CA ASP A 547 12.80 -26.64 1.96
C ASP A 547 13.59 -27.52 2.96
N ASN A 548 12.87 -28.23 3.80
CA ASN A 548 13.40 -29.18 4.78
C ASN A 548 14.19 -30.36 4.18
N ALA A 549 13.99 -30.68 2.90
CA ALA A 549 14.78 -31.67 2.18
C ALA A 549 16.12 -31.09 1.66
N GLY A 550 16.34 -29.80 1.84
CA GLY A 550 17.50 -29.05 1.35
C GLY A 550 17.40 -28.72 -0.14
N ALA A 551 16.22 -28.87 -0.76
CA ALA A 551 16.00 -28.49 -2.14
C ALA A 551 15.85 -26.97 -2.24
N SER A 552 16.52 -26.36 -3.22
CA SER A 552 16.39 -24.92 -3.48
C SER A 552 15.03 -24.63 -4.12
N ILE A 553 14.35 -23.63 -3.57
CA ILE A 553 13.07 -23.13 -4.08
C ILE A 553 13.35 -21.94 -4.99
N GLU A 554 12.95 -22.06 -6.25
CA GLU A 554 13.08 -20.97 -7.21
C GLU A 554 12.21 -19.79 -6.75
N SER A 555 12.79 -18.59 -6.76
CA SER A 555 12.14 -17.39 -6.24
C SER A 555 12.48 -16.17 -7.08
N THR A 556 11.50 -15.29 -7.25
CA THR A 556 11.73 -13.91 -7.68
C THR A 556 12.19 -13.13 -6.46
N LYS A 557 13.26 -12.34 -6.62
CA LYS A 557 13.83 -11.52 -5.55
C LYS A 557 13.89 -10.07 -6.01
N MET A 558 13.41 -9.16 -5.18
CA MET A 558 13.45 -7.73 -5.44
C MET A 558 14.09 -7.01 -4.28
N VAL A 559 14.86 -5.97 -4.61
CA VAL A 559 15.41 -5.03 -3.63
C VAL A 559 14.66 -3.71 -3.78
N ASP A 560 14.40 -3.06 -2.65
CA ASP A 560 13.87 -1.70 -2.61
C ASP A 560 14.45 -1.03 -1.36
N GLY A 561 15.52 -0.26 -1.57
CA GLY A 561 16.32 0.34 -0.51
C GLY A 561 17.02 -0.72 0.35
N THR A 562 16.59 -0.81 1.59
CA THR A 562 17.13 -1.76 2.59
C THR A 562 16.27 -3.02 2.72
N THR A 563 15.23 -3.17 1.89
CA THR A 563 14.35 -4.35 1.92
C THR A 563 14.70 -5.33 0.81
N VAL A 564 14.73 -6.61 1.13
CA VAL A 564 14.74 -7.72 0.16
C VAL A 564 13.44 -8.50 0.26
N THR A 565 12.66 -8.52 -0.82
CA THR A 565 11.44 -9.32 -0.94
C THR A 565 11.75 -10.60 -1.72
N ILE A 566 11.31 -11.75 -1.22
CA ILE A 566 11.48 -13.08 -1.83
C ILE A 566 10.09 -13.68 -2.08
N ASN A 567 9.76 -13.90 -3.35
CA ASN A 567 8.51 -14.51 -3.81
C ASN A 567 8.81 -15.88 -4.41
N PRO A 568 8.50 -16.98 -3.71
CA PRO A 568 8.63 -18.33 -4.25
C PRO A 568 7.74 -18.51 -5.48
N LYS A 569 8.27 -19.10 -6.57
CA LYS A 569 7.44 -19.44 -7.73
C LYS A 569 6.41 -20.50 -7.35
N GLY A 570 5.14 -20.25 -7.66
CA GLY A 570 4.01 -21.08 -7.23
C GLY A 570 3.55 -20.84 -5.79
N GLY A 571 4.21 -19.95 -5.04
CA GLY A 571 3.85 -19.64 -3.65
C GLY A 571 4.44 -20.61 -2.62
N LEU A 572 4.26 -20.27 -1.35
CA LEU A 572 4.59 -21.14 -0.22
C LEU A 572 3.54 -22.25 -0.09
N ARG A 573 3.95 -23.40 0.44
CA ARG A 573 3.03 -24.54 0.69
C ARG A 573 2.85 -24.77 2.18
N HIS A 574 1.61 -25.08 2.57
CA HIS A 574 1.25 -25.51 3.91
C HIS A 574 1.95 -26.83 4.29
N GLY A 575 2.33 -26.99 5.57
CA GLY A 575 2.99 -28.19 6.10
C GLY A 575 4.41 -28.44 5.57
N VAL A 576 5.01 -27.47 4.88
CA VAL A 576 6.39 -27.53 4.41
C VAL A 576 7.22 -26.58 5.23
N SER A 577 8.22 -27.10 5.94
CA SER A 577 9.20 -26.26 6.63
C SER A 577 10.19 -25.68 5.62
N TYR A 578 10.36 -24.36 5.66
CA TYR A 578 11.30 -23.62 4.81
C TYR A 578 12.44 -23.04 5.64
N SER A 579 13.56 -22.74 4.97
CA SER A 579 14.61 -21.91 5.53
C SER A 579 15.17 -20.90 4.54
N VAL A 580 15.21 -19.63 4.96
CA VAL A 580 15.94 -18.56 4.27
C VAL A 580 17.39 -18.61 4.71
N GLN A 581 18.31 -18.71 3.74
CA GLN A 581 19.75 -18.70 3.96
C GLN A 581 20.33 -17.37 3.52
N LEU A 582 20.99 -16.67 4.44
CA LEU A 582 21.79 -15.47 4.18
C LEU A 582 23.26 -15.81 4.35
N ASN A 583 24.12 -15.24 3.51
CA ASN A 583 25.56 -15.42 3.55
C ASN A 583 26.31 -14.11 3.21
N SER A 584 27.64 -14.15 3.25
CA SER A 584 28.50 -12.97 3.04
C SER A 584 28.49 -12.41 1.62
N ASP A 585 27.93 -13.12 0.64
CA ASP A 585 27.75 -12.62 -0.73
C ASP A 585 26.56 -11.65 -0.82
N LEU A 586 25.71 -11.58 0.21
CA LEU A 586 24.76 -10.48 0.37
C LEU A 586 25.54 -9.26 0.90
N THR A 587 25.66 -8.20 0.12
CA THR A 587 26.47 -7.04 0.49
C THR A 587 25.68 -5.75 0.49
N ASP A 588 26.18 -4.77 1.24
CA ASP A 588 25.83 -3.36 1.08
C ASP A 588 26.35 -2.79 -0.28
N LEU A 589 26.17 -1.48 -0.47
CA LEU A 589 26.69 -0.75 -1.64
C LEU A 589 28.23 -0.66 -1.71
N ALA A 590 28.93 -0.82 -0.58
CA ALA A 590 30.39 -0.80 -0.50
C ALA A 590 31.04 -2.18 -0.69
N GLY A 591 30.24 -3.25 -0.73
CA GLY A 591 30.70 -4.63 -0.87
C GLY A 591 31.02 -5.33 0.46
N ASN A 592 30.61 -4.76 1.60
CA ASN A 592 30.70 -5.40 2.91
C ASN A 592 29.61 -6.47 3.05
N GLY A 593 29.99 -7.69 3.42
CA GLY A 593 29.10 -8.84 3.46
C GLY A 593 28.26 -8.95 4.74
N SER A 594 27.02 -9.42 4.59
CA SER A 594 26.09 -9.76 5.67
C SER A 594 26.59 -10.93 6.52
N PRO A 595 26.26 -10.98 7.81
CA PRO A 595 26.37 -12.19 8.62
C PRO A 595 25.60 -13.36 7.99
N SER A 596 26.10 -14.59 8.19
CA SER A 596 25.37 -15.79 7.77
C SER A 596 24.23 -16.11 8.73
N LEU A 597 23.01 -16.25 8.22
CA LEU A 597 21.80 -16.52 8.99
C LEU A 597 20.98 -17.63 8.32
N SER A 598 20.26 -18.41 9.13
CA SER A 598 19.31 -19.43 8.69
C SER A 598 18.01 -19.18 9.43
N LEU A 599 17.00 -18.68 8.71
CA LEU A 599 15.71 -18.27 9.27
C LEU A 599 14.68 -19.35 8.89
N GLY A 600 14.17 -20.08 9.87
CA GLY A 600 13.22 -21.18 9.65
C GLY A 600 11.78 -20.75 9.92
N PHE A 601 10.84 -21.24 9.13
CA PHE A 601 9.40 -21.03 9.35
C PHE A 601 8.57 -22.12 8.67
N GLU A 602 7.31 -22.28 9.09
CA GLU A 602 6.39 -23.26 8.51
C GLU A 602 4.95 -22.76 8.54
N LEU A 603 4.26 -22.83 7.39
CA LEU A 603 2.82 -22.54 7.35
C LEU A 603 2.05 -23.73 7.95
N PRO A 604 0.92 -23.50 8.66
CA PRO A 604 0.14 -24.58 9.28
C PRO A 604 -0.23 -25.67 8.28
N GLU A 605 -0.16 -26.94 8.68
CA GLU A 605 -0.49 -28.09 7.82
C GLU A 605 -2.00 -28.12 7.50
N LEU A 606 -2.37 -28.53 6.27
CA LEU A 606 -3.78 -28.72 5.86
C LEU A 606 -4.22 -30.20 5.82
N GLY A 607 -3.29 -31.13 6.06
CA GLY A 607 -3.48 -32.56 5.95
C GLY A 607 -3.51 -33.07 4.50
N ASP A 608 -3.62 -34.39 4.34
CA ASP A 608 -3.70 -35.03 3.03
C ASP A 608 -5.13 -34.95 2.48
N PRO A 609 -5.36 -34.32 1.30
CA PRO A 609 -6.69 -34.16 0.73
C PRO A 609 -7.38 -35.48 0.36
N GLU A 610 -6.66 -36.62 0.32
CA GLU A 610 -7.29 -37.94 0.18
C GLU A 610 -7.97 -38.43 1.48
N THR A 611 -7.61 -37.84 2.62
CA THR A 611 -8.07 -38.26 3.95
C THR A 611 -8.80 -37.18 4.74
N VAL A 612 -8.53 -35.90 4.43
CA VAL A 612 -9.15 -34.73 5.02
C VAL A 612 -10.25 -34.22 4.08
N PRO A 613 -11.46 -33.93 4.59
CA PRO A 613 -12.52 -33.34 3.77
C PRO A 613 -12.07 -32.04 3.10
N VAL A 614 -12.43 -31.89 1.82
CA VAL A 614 -12.14 -30.67 1.04
C VAL A 614 -13.44 -29.96 0.70
N ALA A 615 -13.39 -28.63 0.66
CA ALA A 615 -14.51 -27.78 0.26
C ALA A 615 -14.09 -26.85 -0.88
N SER A 616 -15.06 -26.32 -1.61
CA SER A 616 -14.82 -25.36 -2.68
C SER A 616 -14.30 -24.02 -2.14
N PRO A 617 -13.38 -23.36 -2.87
CA PRO A 617 -12.88 -22.04 -2.48
C PRO A 617 -13.98 -20.98 -2.45
N LEU A 618 -13.91 -20.05 -1.51
CA LEU A 618 -14.86 -18.95 -1.33
C LEU A 618 -14.26 -17.61 -1.76
N PRO A 619 -15.01 -16.71 -2.41
CA PRO A 619 -14.68 -15.30 -2.48
C PRO A 619 -14.96 -14.65 -1.12
N LEU A 620 -13.94 -14.50 -0.28
CA LEU A 620 -14.05 -13.93 1.07
C LEU A 620 -14.40 -12.43 1.02
N THR A 621 -13.85 -11.71 0.06
CA THR A 621 -14.24 -10.33 -0.25
C THR A 621 -14.22 -10.08 -1.75
N THR A 622 -15.11 -9.18 -2.16
CA THR A 622 -15.23 -8.63 -3.50
C THR A 622 -15.17 -7.10 -3.38
N TYR A 623 -14.25 -6.46 -4.08
CA TYR A 623 -14.10 -5.00 -4.11
C TYR A 623 -14.09 -4.53 -5.56
N PRO A 624 -15.04 -3.67 -5.97
CA PRO A 624 -16.22 -3.25 -5.23
C PRO A 624 -17.28 -4.36 -5.17
N GLY A 625 -18.20 -4.34 -4.20
CA GLY A 625 -19.39 -5.22 -4.20
C GLY A 625 -19.60 -6.07 -2.95
N TYR A 626 -20.42 -7.11 -3.09
CA TYR A 626 -20.80 -8.04 -2.01
C TYR A 626 -20.74 -9.48 -2.56
N PRO A 627 -20.09 -10.44 -1.88
CA PRO A 627 -19.74 -11.74 -2.49
C PRO A 627 -20.90 -12.75 -2.50
N CYS A 628 -22.06 -12.41 -3.05
CA CYS A 628 -23.19 -13.34 -3.19
C CYS A 628 -23.83 -13.25 -4.58
N VAL A 629 -24.38 -14.37 -5.07
CA VAL A 629 -25.23 -14.35 -6.27
C VAL A 629 -26.52 -13.59 -5.98
N THR A 630 -26.86 -12.61 -6.81
CA THR A 630 -28.04 -11.74 -6.60
C THR A 630 -29.15 -11.98 -7.61
N THR A 631 -30.38 -11.62 -7.21
CA THR A 631 -31.55 -11.54 -8.10
C THR A 631 -32.24 -10.20 -7.94
N GLY A 632 -32.85 -9.71 -9.02
CA GLY A 632 -33.59 -8.43 -9.03
C GLY A 632 -32.71 -7.18 -9.20
N VAL A 633 -31.53 -7.29 -9.81
CA VAL A 633 -30.67 -6.15 -10.15
C VAL A 633 -31.47 -5.09 -10.92
N ASN A 634 -31.37 -3.83 -10.48
CA ASN A 634 -32.06 -2.70 -11.08
C ASN A 634 -31.17 -1.45 -11.04
N LEU A 635 -30.54 -1.15 -12.18
CA LEU A 635 -29.59 -0.04 -12.30
C LEU A 635 -30.24 1.33 -12.09
N ALA A 636 -31.49 1.49 -12.53
CA ALA A 636 -32.20 2.77 -12.46
C ALA A 636 -32.49 3.18 -11.01
N ASP A 637 -32.74 2.20 -10.14
CA ASP A 637 -32.97 2.41 -8.71
C ASP A 637 -31.67 2.29 -7.88
N GLY A 638 -30.52 2.07 -8.53
CA GLY A 638 -29.24 1.90 -7.85
C GLY A 638 -29.14 0.61 -7.02
N SER A 639 -29.94 -0.41 -7.35
CA SER A 639 -30.00 -1.68 -6.63
C SER A 639 -29.22 -2.79 -7.33
N HIS A 640 -28.37 -3.48 -6.58
CA HIS A 640 -27.72 -4.73 -6.98
C HIS A 640 -28.56 -5.97 -6.61
N GLY A 641 -29.83 -5.79 -6.23
CA GLY A 641 -30.76 -6.87 -5.93
C GLY A 641 -30.54 -7.48 -4.56
N LYS A 642 -31.01 -8.73 -4.38
CA LYS A 642 -30.90 -9.49 -3.13
C LYS A 642 -30.10 -10.76 -3.34
N CYS A 643 -29.29 -11.15 -2.35
CA CYS A 643 -28.63 -12.45 -2.37
C CYS A 643 -29.67 -13.57 -2.47
N VAL A 644 -29.45 -14.54 -3.36
CA VAL A 644 -30.26 -15.75 -3.46
C VAL A 644 -30.03 -16.61 -2.21
N ASP A 645 -31.08 -17.18 -1.62
CA ASP A 645 -31.01 -18.07 -0.46
C ASP A 645 -32.01 -19.24 -0.57
N ALA A 646 -31.90 -20.22 0.34
CA ALA A 646 -32.78 -21.38 0.41
C ALA A 646 -34.10 -21.13 1.17
N ALA A 647 -34.51 -19.88 1.44
CA ALA A 647 -35.70 -19.62 2.23
C ALA A 647 -36.99 -20.05 1.48
N PRO A 648 -38.00 -20.64 2.17
CA PRO A 648 -39.18 -21.24 1.53
C PRO A 648 -40.06 -20.29 0.70
N ASP A 649 -40.03 -18.98 1.00
CA ASP A 649 -40.87 -17.95 0.35
C ASP A 649 -40.05 -17.03 -0.58
N GLY A 650 -38.86 -17.49 -0.99
CA GLY A 650 -37.90 -16.74 -1.80
C GLY A 650 -36.89 -15.92 -0.99
N PRO A 651 -35.93 -15.27 -1.68
CA PRO A 651 -34.79 -14.59 -1.06
C PRO A 651 -35.17 -13.61 0.05
N ARG A 652 -34.58 -13.81 1.23
CA ARG A 652 -34.72 -12.93 2.40
C ARG A 652 -33.49 -12.03 2.54
N GLY A 653 -33.63 -11.04 3.43
CA GLY A 653 -32.56 -10.08 3.73
C GLY A 653 -32.70 -8.76 2.98
N ASP A 654 -31.62 -7.99 3.04
CA ASP A 654 -31.57 -6.60 2.58
C ASP A 654 -31.43 -6.51 1.05
N GLU A 655 -31.90 -5.39 0.50
CA GLU A 655 -31.60 -4.98 -0.87
C GLU A 655 -30.17 -4.40 -0.88
N LEU A 656 -29.29 -4.92 -1.73
CA LEU A 656 -27.91 -4.48 -1.82
C LEU A 656 -27.81 -3.24 -2.74
N PRO A 657 -27.07 -2.19 -2.36
CA PRO A 657 -26.82 -1.07 -3.25
C PRO A 657 -25.78 -1.43 -4.33
N ILE A 658 -25.85 -0.75 -5.48
CA ILE A 658 -24.73 -0.70 -6.43
C ILE A 658 -23.63 0.16 -5.82
N THR A 659 -22.49 -0.46 -5.54
CA THR A 659 -21.36 0.20 -4.88
C THR A 659 -20.59 1.12 -5.85
N PRO A 660 -20.14 2.30 -5.37
CA PRO A 660 -19.24 3.15 -6.14
C PRO A 660 -17.83 2.55 -6.20
N MET A 661 -17.11 2.87 -7.27
CA MET A 661 -15.73 2.46 -7.50
C MET A 661 -14.89 3.68 -7.88
N PRO A 662 -13.96 4.13 -7.02
CA PRO A 662 -13.10 5.27 -7.34
C PRO A 662 -12.33 5.06 -8.65
N SER A 663 -12.28 6.11 -9.46
CA SER A 663 -11.75 6.08 -10.84
C SER A 663 -10.32 5.54 -10.99
N ASP A 664 -9.55 5.57 -9.92
CA ASP A 664 -8.12 5.28 -9.84
C ASP A 664 -7.78 3.96 -9.11
N ARG A 665 -8.78 3.14 -8.77
CA ARG A 665 -8.57 1.88 -8.02
C ARG A 665 -8.79 0.62 -8.88
N PRO A 666 -8.16 -0.52 -8.53
CA PRO A 666 -8.41 -1.81 -9.17
C PRO A 666 -9.58 -2.57 -8.54
N ILE A 667 -10.17 -3.51 -9.28
CA ILE A 667 -11.06 -4.54 -8.71
C ILE A 667 -10.18 -5.52 -7.92
N VAL A 668 -10.61 -5.95 -6.73
CA VAL A 668 -9.87 -6.91 -5.88
C VAL A 668 -10.79 -8.01 -5.38
N VAL A 669 -10.35 -9.27 -5.50
CA VAL A 669 -11.05 -10.43 -4.92
C VAL A 669 -10.06 -11.25 -4.10
N VAL A 670 -10.45 -11.62 -2.88
CA VAL A 670 -9.65 -12.45 -1.95
C VAL A 670 -10.35 -13.79 -1.78
N PHE A 671 -9.60 -14.88 -1.89
CA PHE A 671 -10.11 -16.25 -1.82
C PHE A 671 -9.74 -16.93 -0.49
N SER A 672 -10.53 -17.93 -0.07
CA SER A 672 -10.26 -18.72 1.15
C SER A 672 -9.13 -19.72 0.99
N GLN A 673 -8.87 -20.17 -0.24
CA GLN A 673 -7.88 -21.20 -0.56
C GLN A 673 -6.98 -20.76 -1.72
N SER A 674 -5.87 -21.47 -1.93
CA SER A 674 -5.02 -21.25 -3.10
C SER A 674 -5.74 -21.65 -4.38
N MET A 675 -5.66 -20.78 -5.37
CA MET A 675 -6.30 -20.89 -6.67
C MET A 675 -5.32 -21.38 -7.72
N ASP A 676 -5.81 -22.13 -8.70
CA ASP A 676 -5.03 -22.47 -9.88
C ASP A 676 -4.92 -21.24 -10.79
N ALA A 677 -3.69 -20.74 -10.95
CA ALA A 677 -3.40 -19.57 -11.78
C ALA A 677 -3.83 -19.75 -13.23
N ASP A 678 -3.73 -20.97 -13.78
CA ASP A 678 -4.05 -21.25 -15.19
C ASP A 678 -5.57 -21.22 -15.43
N SER A 679 -6.38 -21.41 -14.38
CA SER A 679 -7.84 -21.35 -14.44
C SER A 679 -8.39 -19.91 -14.43
N ILE A 680 -7.58 -18.91 -14.05
CA ILE A 680 -8.01 -17.51 -13.94
C ILE A 680 -7.52 -16.72 -15.16
N GLN A 681 -8.42 -16.55 -16.12
CA GLN A 681 -8.12 -15.95 -17.42
C GLN A 681 -9.05 -14.77 -17.69
N LEU A 682 -8.44 -13.59 -17.86
CA LEU A 682 -9.16 -12.38 -18.27
C LEU A 682 -9.80 -12.60 -19.65
N GLY A 683 -11.08 -12.24 -19.78
CA GLY A 683 -11.85 -12.41 -21.02
C GLY A 683 -12.48 -13.81 -21.18
N SER A 684 -12.22 -14.74 -20.25
CA SER A 684 -12.81 -16.08 -20.22
C SER A 684 -13.48 -16.37 -18.87
N SER A 685 -12.72 -16.81 -17.87
CA SER A 685 -13.24 -17.16 -16.54
C SER A 685 -13.36 -15.97 -15.60
N PHE A 686 -12.65 -14.87 -15.89
CA PHE A 686 -12.83 -13.57 -15.26
C PHE A 686 -13.17 -12.52 -16.32
N LEU A 687 -14.38 -11.97 -16.26
CA LEU A 687 -14.89 -11.00 -17.25
C LEU A 687 -15.09 -9.65 -16.60
N VAL A 688 -14.77 -8.57 -17.32
CA VAL A 688 -15.09 -7.19 -16.91
C VAL A 688 -15.74 -6.47 -18.09
N GLN A 689 -16.92 -5.89 -17.86
CA GLN A 689 -17.80 -5.40 -18.91
C GLN A 689 -18.41 -4.05 -18.54
N LYS A 690 -18.54 -3.17 -19.53
CA LYS A 690 -19.28 -1.91 -19.42
C LYS A 690 -20.75 -2.15 -19.78
N LEU A 691 -21.65 -1.59 -19.00
CA LEU A 691 -23.10 -1.73 -19.19
C LEU A 691 -23.73 -0.42 -19.69
N ASP A 692 -24.86 -0.54 -20.39
CA ASP A 692 -25.75 0.60 -20.66
C ASP A 692 -26.79 0.80 -19.54
N ASP A 693 -27.64 1.81 -19.68
CA ASP A 693 -28.69 2.14 -18.69
C ASP A 693 -29.76 1.03 -18.56
N GLN A 694 -29.82 0.08 -19.48
CA GLN A 694 -30.72 -1.07 -19.44
C GLN A 694 -30.05 -2.32 -18.82
N GLY A 695 -28.75 -2.26 -18.53
CA GLY A 695 -27.96 -3.36 -18.02
C GLY A 695 -27.44 -4.32 -19.09
N GLU A 696 -27.54 -3.94 -20.36
CA GLU A 696 -26.98 -4.73 -21.46
C GLU A 696 -25.49 -4.44 -21.63
N VAL A 697 -24.73 -5.46 -22.02
CA VAL A 697 -23.28 -5.33 -22.24
C VAL A 697 -23.01 -4.49 -23.48
N VAL A 698 -22.22 -3.43 -23.29
CA VAL A 698 -21.74 -2.55 -24.36
C VAL A 698 -20.43 -3.07 -24.93
N GLU A 699 -19.45 -3.32 -24.06
CA GLU A 699 -18.10 -3.77 -24.41
C GLU A 699 -17.40 -4.45 -23.23
N ASN A 700 -16.40 -5.28 -23.52
CA ASN A 700 -15.44 -5.76 -22.52
C ASN A 700 -14.48 -4.62 -22.16
N VAL A 701 -14.10 -4.53 -20.89
CA VAL A 701 -13.15 -3.53 -20.39
C VAL A 701 -11.74 -4.12 -20.48
N PRO A 702 -10.84 -3.58 -21.31
CA PRO A 702 -9.47 -4.05 -21.37
C PRO A 702 -8.70 -3.67 -20.10
N GLY A 703 -7.72 -4.49 -19.74
CA GLY A 703 -6.88 -4.26 -18.58
C GLY A 703 -5.88 -5.36 -18.31
N ARG A 704 -5.27 -5.30 -17.13
CA ARG A 704 -4.29 -6.26 -16.63
C ARG A 704 -4.82 -6.93 -15.38
N LEU A 705 -4.74 -8.25 -15.35
CA LEU A 705 -5.00 -9.07 -14.18
C LEU A 705 -3.69 -9.44 -13.48
N GLU A 706 -3.64 -9.23 -12.18
CA GLU A 706 -2.54 -9.64 -11.31
C GLU A 706 -3.01 -10.73 -10.36
N PHE A 707 -2.22 -11.79 -10.25
CA PHE A 707 -2.54 -12.97 -9.44
C PHE A 707 -1.55 -13.14 -8.28
N SER A 708 -2.05 -13.59 -7.12
CA SER A 708 -1.27 -13.81 -5.90
C SER A 708 -1.87 -14.96 -5.07
N ASN A 709 -1.82 -16.21 -5.57
CA ASN A 709 -2.34 -17.49 -5.02
C ASN A 709 -3.77 -17.47 -4.46
N GLN A 710 -4.09 -16.60 -3.50
CA GLN A 710 -5.38 -16.38 -2.86
C GLN A 710 -5.97 -14.98 -3.12
N ARG A 711 -5.46 -14.25 -4.11
CA ARG A 711 -5.97 -12.92 -4.47
C ARG A 711 -5.79 -12.64 -5.96
N ILE A 712 -6.77 -11.94 -6.53
CA ILE A 712 -6.65 -11.30 -7.85
C ILE A 712 -6.86 -9.79 -7.74
N ARG A 713 -6.18 -9.04 -8.61
CA ARG A 713 -6.41 -7.61 -8.82
C ARG A 713 -6.55 -7.31 -10.30
N PHE A 714 -7.61 -6.63 -10.71
CA PHE A 714 -7.78 -6.19 -12.10
C PHE A 714 -7.62 -4.67 -12.18
N PHE A 715 -6.61 -4.25 -12.94
CA PHE A 715 -6.35 -2.86 -13.26
C PHE A 715 -6.90 -2.56 -14.66
N PRO A 716 -7.92 -1.71 -14.80
CA PRO A 716 -8.40 -1.32 -16.12
C PRO A 716 -7.33 -0.50 -16.85
N ASP A 717 -7.35 -0.50 -18.18
CA ASP A 717 -6.46 0.35 -18.96
C ASP A 717 -6.84 1.84 -18.86
N MET A 718 -8.13 2.12 -18.70
CA MET A 718 -8.70 3.46 -18.57
C MET A 718 -9.33 3.62 -17.17
N PRO A 719 -9.27 4.82 -16.57
CA PRO A 719 -9.96 5.08 -15.30
C PRO A 719 -11.46 4.83 -15.41
N TRP A 720 -12.09 4.40 -14.32
CA TRP A 720 -13.53 4.19 -14.29
C TRP A 720 -14.26 5.52 -14.54
N GLN A 721 -15.29 5.50 -15.39
CA GLN A 721 -16.02 6.70 -15.75
C GLN A 721 -17.07 7.01 -14.69
N HIS A 722 -17.05 8.22 -14.14
CA HIS A 722 -18.03 8.67 -13.16
C HIS A 722 -19.47 8.50 -13.68
N GLY A 723 -20.31 7.82 -12.89
CA GLY A 723 -21.72 7.57 -13.17
C GLY A 723 -22.00 6.39 -14.11
N VAL A 724 -20.97 5.77 -14.71
CA VAL A 724 -21.13 4.64 -15.64
C VAL A 724 -21.19 3.31 -14.88
N HIS A 725 -22.07 2.41 -15.31
CA HIS A 725 -22.21 1.08 -14.74
C HIS A 725 -21.29 0.06 -15.41
N TYR A 726 -20.74 -0.82 -14.60
CA TYR A 726 -19.86 -1.90 -14.99
C TYR A 726 -20.26 -3.18 -14.27
N ARG A 727 -19.90 -4.33 -14.85
CA ARG A 727 -20.04 -5.66 -14.24
C ARG A 727 -18.72 -6.40 -14.31
N TYR A 728 -18.38 -7.13 -13.27
CA TYR A 728 -17.39 -8.20 -13.37
C TYR A 728 -18.00 -9.54 -12.96
N THR A 729 -17.53 -10.60 -13.61
CA THR A 729 -18.02 -11.98 -13.44
C THR A 729 -16.87 -12.88 -13.04
N LEU A 730 -17.06 -13.63 -11.95
CA LEU A 730 -16.22 -14.77 -11.59
C LEU A 730 -16.96 -16.05 -11.99
N ALA A 731 -16.43 -16.74 -12.99
CA ALA A 731 -17.07 -17.93 -13.54
C ALA A 731 -16.95 -19.12 -12.58
N SER A 732 -18.07 -19.82 -12.38
CA SER A 732 -18.17 -21.01 -11.54
C SER A 732 -18.98 -22.12 -12.21
N SER A 733 -19.03 -23.28 -11.55
CA SER A 733 -19.63 -24.50 -12.07
C SER A 733 -20.56 -25.13 -11.03
N THR A 734 -21.83 -25.28 -11.37
CA THR A 734 -22.86 -25.89 -10.48
C THR A 734 -22.83 -27.42 -10.43
N ASN A 735 -21.88 -28.08 -11.11
CA ASN A 735 -21.79 -29.54 -11.16
C ASN A 735 -20.47 -30.07 -10.57
N GLY A 736 -19.70 -29.20 -9.90
CA GLY A 736 -18.41 -29.55 -9.31
C GLY A 736 -17.29 -29.77 -10.32
N ASN A 737 -17.53 -29.59 -11.63
CA ASN A 737 -16.53 -29.86 -12.65
C ASN A 737 -15.65 -28.63 -12.92
N CYS A 738 -14.34 -28.81 -12.75
CA CYS A 738 -13.28 -27.85 -13.06
C CYS A 738 -12.54 -28.12 -14.38
N ASP A 739 -12.92 -29.14 -15.15
CA ASP A 739 -12.28 -29.49 -16.44
C ASP A 739 -12.72 -28.57 -17.61
N LEU A 740 -13.48 -27.52 -17.34
CA LEU A 740 -13.95 -26.56 -18.35
C LEU A 740 -12.97 -25.38 -18.42
N GLU A 741 -12.51 -25.03 -19.63
CA GLU A 741 -11.50 -23.97 -19.89
C GLU A 741 -11.92 -22.54 -19.44
N SER A 742 -13.12 -22.36 -18.89
CA SER A 742 -13.70 -21.05 -18.55
C SER A 742 -14.19 -20.96 -17.10
N ILE A 743 -13.67 -21.79 -16.19
CA ILE A 743 -14.08 -21.84 -14.78
C ILE A 743 -12.89 -21.51 -13.88
N ILE A 744 -13.13 -20.74 -12.81
CA ILE A 744 -12.11 -20.46 -11.80
C ILE A 744 -12.07 -21.63 -10.79
N CYS A 745 -10.87 -22.18 -10.58
CA CYS A 745 -10.64 -23.39 -9.80
C CYS A 745 -9.59 -23.22 -8.71
N SER A 746 -9.73 -23.95 -7.60
CA SER A 746 -8.65 -24.12 -6.62
C SER A 746 -7.50 -24.97 -7.17
N GLU A 747 -6.35 -24.94 -6.51
CA GLU A 747 -5.24 -25.88 -6.79
C GLU A 747 -5.63 -27.36 -6.57
N LEU A 748 -6.74 -27.61 -5.84
CA LEU A 748 -7.32 -28.94 -5.64
C LEU A 748 -8.35 -29.32 -6.72
N GLY A 749 -8.58 -28.46 -7.72
CA GLY A 749 -9.51 -28.72 -8.81
C GLY A 749 -10.99 -28.59 -8.43
N LEU A 750 -11.32 -27.70 -7.48
CA LEU A 750 -12.70 -27.41 -7.08
C LEU A 750 -13.13 -26.02 -7.57
N PRO A 751 -14.34 -25.87 -8.15
CA PRO A 751 -14.84 -24.58 -8.63
C PRO A 751 -15.21 -23.64 -7.48
N LEU A 752 -15.27 -22.32 -7.75
CA LEU A 752 -15.65 -21.32 -6.74
C LEU A 752 -17.06 -21.56 -6.15
N GLN A 753 -17.20 -21.62 -4.84
CA GLN A 753 -18.50 -21.63 -4.19
C GLN A 753 -19.02 -20.19 -4.04
N THR A 754 -20.17 -19.91 -4.65
CA THR A 754 -20.72 -18.56 -4.87
C THR A 754 -22.11 -18.35 -4.27
N ASP A 755 -22.82 -19.42 -3.92
CA ASP A 755 -24.20 -19.42 -3.43
C ASP A 755 -24.31 -20.07 -2.05
N LEU A 756 -23.42 -19.69 -1.14
CA LEU A 756 -23.37 -20.12 0.26
C LEU A 756 -24.71 -20.06 1.01
N LEU A 757 -25.63 -19.18 0.64
CA LEU A 757 -26.94 -19.07 1.30
C LEU A 757 -27.97 -20.08 0.78
N VAL A 758 -27.68 -20.76 -0.33
CA VAL A 758 -28.47 -21.85 -0.88
C VAL A 758 -28.01 -23.17 -0.26
N ASP A 759 -26.76 -23.55 -0.49
CA ASP A 759 -26.11 -24.70 0.15
C ASP A 759 -24.59 -24.47 0.27
N PRO A 760 -24.07 -24.25 1.49
CA PRO A 760 -22.63 -24.06 1.73
C PRO A 760 -21.76 -25.25 1.35
N GLU A 761 -22.33 -26.45 1.31
CA GLU A 761 -21.59 -27.70 1.09
C GLU A 761 -21.52 -28.08 -0.41
N ASP A 762 -22.15 -27.29 -1.29
CA ASP A 762 -22.10 -27.51 -2.72
C ASP A 762 -20.68 -27.35 -3.29
N LEU A 763 -20.38 -28.16 -4.31
CA LEU A 763 -19.13 -28.06 -5.05
C LEU A 763 -19.30 -27.08 -6.22
N GLY A 764 -18.96 -25.82 -5.95
CA GLY A 764 -19.14 -24.70 -6.85
C GLY A 764 -20.52 -24.06 -6.73
N GLY A 765 -20.85 -23.21 -7.70
CA GLY A 765 -22.14 -22.52 -7.76
C GLY A 765 -22.35 -21.84 -9.11
N PRO A 766 -23.38 -21.00 -9.26
CA PRO A 766 -23.57 -20.15 -10.43
C PRO A 766 -22.44 -19.12 -10.59
N ASP A 767 -22.35 -18.48 -11.76
CA ASP A 767 -21.41 -17.37 -11.93
C ASP A 767 -21.72 -16.23 -10.94
N LEU A 768 -20.67 -15.70 -10.28
CA LEU A 768 -20.81 -14.56 -9.39
C LEU A 768 -20.65 -13.27 -10.20
N GLU A 769 -21.78 -12.62 -10.48
CA GLU A 769 -21.85 -11.34 -11.19
C GLU A 769 -22.00 -10.16 -10.23
N ILE A 770 -21.05 -9.23 -10.24
CA ILE A 770 -21.08 -8.03 -9.41
C ILE A 770 -21.20 -6.79 -10.29
N VAL A 771 -22.23 -5.98 -10.04
CA VAL A 771 -22.44 -4.70 -10.72
C VAL A 771 -22.02 -3.56 -9.80
N PHE A 772 -21.26 -2.63 -10.36
CA PHE A 772 -20.76 -1.45 -9.66
C PHE A 772 -20.84 -0.20 -10.56
N ARG A 773 -20.64 0.97 -9.98
CA ARG A 773 -20.66 2.25 -10.69
C ARG A 773 -19.34 2.99 -10.53
N GLY A 774 -18.77 3.50 -11.61
CA GLY A 774 -17.58 4.35 -11.54
C GLY A 774 -17.87 5.65 -10.80
N ASP A 775 -16.89 6.12 -10.04
CA ASP A 775 -16.96 7.34 -9.22
C ASP A 775 -15.66 8.17 -9.32
N GLU A 776 -15.64 9.38 -8.78
CA GLU A 776 -14.43 10.20 -8.69
C GLU A 776 -13.34 9.52 -7.83
N SER A 777 -12.08 9.93 -7.98
CA SER A 777 -10.99 9.45 -7.11
C SER A 777 -11.25 9.88 -5.66
N THR A 778 -10.66 9.15 -4.71
CA THR A 778 -10.82 9.39 -3.27
C THR A 778 -9.47 9.48 -2.58
N THR A 779 -9.38 10.34 -1.55
CA THR A 779 -8.20 10.44 -0.69
C THR A 779 -8.18 9.37 0.40
N ALA A 780 -9.29 8.65 0.62
CA ALA A 780 -9.31 7.56 1.59
C ALA A 780 -8.32 6.46 1.20
N VAL A 781 -7.75 5.77 2.18
CA VAL A 781 -6.71 4.76 1.94
C VAL A 781 -7.28 3.37 2.11
N TYR A 782 -7.19 2.57 1.04
CA TYR A 782 -7.72 1.21 0.99
C TYR A 782 -6.81 0.25 1.78
N THR A 783 -7.33 -0.26 2.89
CA THR A 783 -6.62 -1.16 3.82
C THR A 783 -7.38 -2.48 3.93
N PRO A 784 -7.11 -3.47 3.05
CA PRO A 784 -7.74 -4.78 3.14
C PRO A 784 -7.16 -5.60 4.30
N LEU A 785 -8.00 -6.43 4.92
CA LEU A 785 -7.71 -7.23 6.09
C LEU A 785 -8.12 -8.69 5.88
N ARG A 786 -7.38 -9.63 6.48
CA ARG A 786 -7.71 -11.07 6.52
C ARG A 786 -7.91 -11.53 7.94
N ASN A 787 -8.81 -12.48 8.18
CA ASN A 787 -9.03 -12.99 9.52
C ASN A 787 -8.01 -14.10 9.86
N LEU A 788 -6.92 -13.79 10.56
CA LEU A 788 -5.84 -14.76 10.84
C LEU A 788 -5.31 -14.62 12.26
N PRO A 789 -4.87 -15.70 12.93
CA PRO A 789 -4.98 -17.09 12.51
C PRO A 789 -6.43 -17.60 12.64
N VAL A 790 -6.74 -18.71 11.99
CA VAL A 790 -8.03 -19.42 12.08
C VAL A 790 -7.77 -20.85 12.52
N ARG A 791 -8.73 -21.48 13.20
CA ARG A 791 -8.63 -22.89 13.58
C ARG A 791 -8.89 -23.80 12.39
N ASP A 792 -10.01 -23.57 11.69
CA ASP A 792 -10.33 -24.17 10.39
C ASP A 792 -9.42 -23.54 9.32
N THR A 793 -8.23 -24.11 9.14
CA THR A 793 -7.17 -23.51 8.32
C THR A 793 -7.39 -23.82 6.84
N ASN A 794 -7.95 -24.99 6.52
CA ASN A 794 -8.26 -25.40 5.14
C ASN A 794 -9.60 -24.82 4.65
N SER A 795 -10.37 -24.16 5.54
CA SER A 795 -11.67 -23.55 5.23
C SER A 795 -12.69 -24.55 4.71
N ASN A 796 -12.74 -25.74 5.31
CA ASN A 796 -13.67 -26.81 4.94
C ASN A 796 -14.95 -26.86 5.81
N PHE A 797 -15.11 -25.89 6.73
CA PHE A 797 -16.24 -25.77 7.67
C PHE A 797 -16.29 -26.83 8.77
N ILE A 798 -15.24 -27.64 8.90
CA ILE A 798 -15.10 -28.71 9.88
C ILE A 798 -13.82 -28.46 10.68
N VAL A 799 -13.76 -29.01 11.90
CA VAL A 799 -12.52 -29.06 12.66
C VAL A 799 -11.93 -30.45 12.52
N ASP A 800 -10.76 -30.56 11.89
CA ASP A 800 -10.13 -31.82 11.51
C ASP A 800 -9.40 -32.49 12.68
N CYS A 801 -10.20 -32.97 13.63
CA CYS A 801 -9.78 -33.67 14.85
C CYS A 801 -10.76 -34.79 15.21
N ASP A 802 -10.26 -35.87 15.83
CA ASP A 802 -11.10 -36.95 16.38
C ASP A 802 -12.16 -36.45 17.40
N SER A 803 -11.89 -35.30 18.03
CA SER A 803 -12.85 -34.57 18.86
C SER A 803 -12.53 -33.08 18.83
N LEU A 804 -13.55 -32.22 19.03
CA LEU A 804 -13.38 -30.76 19.08
C LEU A 804 -12.45 -30.29 20.22
N ALA A 805 -12.29 -31.11 21.27
CA ALA A 805 -11.38 -30.89 22.39
C ALA A 805 -9.94 -31.38 22.14
N GLY A 806 -9.68 -32.01 21.00
CA GLY A 806 -8.38 -32.57 20.64
C GLY A 806 -7.28 -31.50 20.62
N ARG A 807 -6.12 -31.82 21.19
CA ARG A 807 -4.94 -30.92 21.23
C ARG A 807 -3.75 -31.43 20.40
N ASP A 808 -3.79 -32.72 20.05
CA ASP A 808 -2.77 -33.40 19.26
C ASP A 808 -3.43 -33.85 17.93
N CYS A 809 -3.83 -32.88 17.11
CA CYS A 809 -4.48 -33.08 15.80
C CYS A 809 -4.12 -31.93 14.85
N LEU A 810 -4.64 -31.96 13.61
CA LEU A 810 -4.38 -30.96 12.58
C LEU A 810 -4.77 -29.55 13.03
N GLU A 811 -5.93 -29.45 13.70
CA GLU A 811 -6.53 -28.17 14.10
C GLU A 811 -6.79 -28.13 15.62
N PRO A 812 -5.71 -28.01 16.43
CA PRO A 812 -5.77 -28.26 17.86
C PRO A 812 -6.60 -27.22 18.63
N PHE A 813 -7.25 -27.67 19.71
CA PHE A 813 -7.97 -26.82 20.64
C PHE A 813 -6.99 -25.96 21.44
N ASN A 814 -6.96 -24.66 21.16
CA ASN A 814 -6.02 -23.69 21.71
C ASN A 814 -6.69 -22.58 22.54
N HIS A 815 -7.92 -22.79 23.00
CA HIS A 815 -8.64 -21.78 23.76
C HIS A 815 -8.06 -21.59 25.16
N GLU A 816 -7.95 -20.33 25.56
CA GLU A 816 -7.53 -19.96 26.91
C GLU A 816 -8.67 -20.17 27.92
N PRO A 817 -8.38 -20.70 29.12
CA PRO A 817 -9.38 -20.77 30.17
C PRO A 817 -9.73 -19.35 30.66
N VAL A 818 -11.00 -19.12 31.01
CA VAL A 818 -11.50 -17.80 31.48
C VAL A 818 -10.72 -17.30 32.70
N ALA A 819 -10.26 -18.23 33.55
CA ALA A 819 -9.35 -17.99 34.65
C ALA A 819 -8.41 -19.20 34.82
N PRO A 820 -7.23 -19.04 35.44
CA PRO A 820 -6.32 -20.16 35.70
C PRO A 820 -7.02 -21.32 36.43
N GLY A 821 -7.05 -22.50 35.81
CA GLY A 821 -7.70 -23.71 36.35
C GLY A 821 -9.22 -23.79 36.14
N SER A 822 -9.82 -22.85 35.40
CA SER A 822 -11.22 -22.93 34.98
C SER A 822 -11.44 -24.06 33.96
N SER A 823 -12.61 -24.70 34.00
CA SER A 823 -13.10 -25.58 32.93
C SER A 823 -13.80 -24.81 31.81
N GLU A 824 -14.09 -23.51 32.01
CA GLU A 824 -14.66 -22.65 30.98
C GLU A 824 -13.56 -21.95 30.18
N PHE A 825 -13.77 -21.87 28.87
CA PHE A 825 -12.83 -21.27 27.92
C PHE A 825 -13.38 -19.99 27.29
N LYS A 826 -12.45 -19.09 26.93
CA LYS A 826 -12.67 -17.92 26.07
C LYS A 826 -12.58 -18.33 24.60
N PRO A 827 -13.26 -17.66 23.67
CA PRO A 827 -13.04 -17.88 22.24
C PRO A 827 -11.59 -17.54 21.85
N SER A 828 -10.92 -18.45 21.14
CA SER A 828 -9.66 -18.17 20.45
C SER A 828 -9.88 -17.18 19.29
N PRO A 829 -8.81 -16.62 18.68
CA PRO A 829 -8.96 -15.76 17.52
C PRO A 829 -9.85 -16.38 16.43
N ASN A 830 -10.77 -15.57 15.89
CA ASN A 830 -11.74 -15.96 14.86
C ASN A 830 -12.68 -17.10 15.28
N ALA A 831 -13.14 -17.07 16.53
CA ALA A 831 -14.13 -18.00 17.07
C ALA A 831 -15.26 -17.29 17.80
N ALA A 832 -16.43 -17.94 17.87
CA ALA A 832 -17.58 -17.47 18.63
C ALA A 832 -18.12 -18.57 19.56
N LYS A 833 -18.42 -18.20 20.81
CA LYS A 833 -19.00 -19.07 21.84
C LYS A 833 -20.51 -18.97 21.85
N LEU A 834 -21.18 -20.11 21.89
CA LEU A 834 -22.63 -20.22 21.90
C LEU A 834 -23.13 -20.97 23.13
N LEU A 835 -24.19 -20.46 23.77
CA LEU A 835 -24.82 -21.03 24.96
C LEU A 835 -26.33 -21.14 24.77
N VAL A 836 -26.98 -22.04 25.52
CA VAL A 836 -28.43 -22.00 25.70
C VAL A 836 -28.77 -21.14 26.91
N LYS A 837 -29.54 -20.07 26.71
CA LYS A 837 -29.99 -19.16 27.75
C LYS A 837 -30.82 -19.90 28.79
N GLY A 838 -30.31 -19.94 30.02
CA GLY A 838 -30.97 -20.62 31.14
C GLY A 838 -31.02 -22.15 31.03
N GLY A 839 -30.28 -22.76 30.11
CA GLY A 839 -30.17 -24.22 29.95
C GLY A 839 -31.46 -24.94 29.56
N ASN A 840 -32.46 -24.22 29.08
CA ASN A 840 -33.76 -24.77 28.69
C ASN A 840 -34.23 -24.15 27.38
N ALA A 841 -34.75 -24.99 26.50
CA ALA A 841 -35.55 -24.60 25.35
C ALA A 841 -37.04 -24.79 25.67
N SER A 842 -37.93 -24.40 24.75
CA SER A 842 -39.35 -24.71 24.82
C SER A 842 -39.75 -25.56 23.62
N ALA A 843 -40.25 -26.77 23.86
CA ALA A 843 -40.87 -27.59 22.82
C ALA A 843 -42.38 -27.56 23.02
N LEU A 844 -43.13 -26.99 22.07
CA LEU A 844 -44.59 -26.94 22.11
C LEU A 844 -45.16 -26.29 23.38
N GLY A 845 -44.46 -25.28 23.91
CA GLY A 845 -44.82 -24.59 25.15
C GLY A 845 -44.39 -25.30 26.44
N VAL A 846 -43.72 -26.45 26.35
CA VAL A 846 -43.16 -27.18 27.50
C VAL A 846 -41.66 -26.92 27.60
N PRO A 847 -41.12 -26.53 28.77
CA PRO A 847 -39.67 -26.42 28.97
C PRO A 847 -38.98 -27.78 28.80
N VAL A 848 -37.94 -27.83 27.99
CA VAL A 848 -37.07 -29.00 27.80
C VAL A 848 -35.63 -28.60 28.07
N ALA A 849 -34.87 -29.43 28.78
CA ALA A 849 -33.46 -29.15 29.03
C ALA A 849 -32.71 -29.12 27.69
N ALA A 850 -31.75 -28.20 27.57
CA ALA A 850 -31.06 -27.95 26.31
C ALA A 850 -29.62 -27.50 26.56
N SER A 851 -28.68 -27.94 25.73
CA SER A 851 -27.26 -27.59 25.83
C SER A 851 -26.59 -27.54 24.46
N VAL A 852 -25.57 -26.70 24.31
CA VAL A 852 -24.72 -26.65 23.10
C VAL A 852 -23.60 -27.68 23.24
N GLY A 853 -23.32 -28.42 22.17
CA GLY A 853 -22.15 -29.30 22.02
C GLY A 853 -22.28 -30.70 22.64
N CYS A 854 -23.27 -30.94 23.50
CA CYS A 854 -23.56 -32.26 24.07
C CYS A 854 -24.96 -32.33 24.71
N GLU A 855 -25.40 -33.55 25.03
CA GLU A 855 -26.64 -33.83 25.76
C GLU A 855 -26.76 -33.05 27.09
N PRO A 856 -27.95 -32.54 27.43
CA PRO A 856 -28.17 -31.84 28.69
C PRO A 856 -27.79 -32.68 29.93
N GLY A 857 -26.95 -32.12 30.80
CA GLY A 857 -26.44 -32.78 32.01
C GLY A 857 -25.03 -33.36 31.89
N SER A 858 -24.45 -33.37 30.68
CA SER A 858 -23.03 -33.64 30.45
C SER A 858 -22.19 -32.35 30.49
N ASP A 859 -20.87 -32.47 30.67
CA ASP A 859 -19.92 -31.35 30.57
C ASP A 859 -19.15 -31.42 29.25
N CYS A 860 -19.18 -30.34 28.48
CA CYS A 860 -18.62 -30.25 27.14
C CYS A 860 -18.26 -28.79 26.78
N GLN A 861 -17.47 -28.13 27.62
CA GLN A 861 -17.16 -26.71 27.43
C GLN A 861 -16.40 -26.44 26.12
N GLU A 862 -15.62 -27.41 25.68
CA GLU A 862 -14.80 -27.38 24.45
C GLU A 862 -15.65 -27.42 23.17
N ASN A 863 -16.89 -27.93 23.24
CA ASN A 863 -17.77 -28.12 22.08
C ASN A 863 -18.71 -26.92 21.85
N LYS A 864 -18.48 -25.79 22.51
CA LYS A 864 -19.38 -24.62 22.52
C LYS A 864 -18.97 -23.51 21.56
N PHE A 865 -18.08 -23.79 20.62
CA PHE A 865 -17.46 -22.81 19.75
C PHE A 865 -17.71 -23.12 18.28
N ILE A 866 -17.85 -22.07 17.49
CA ILE A 866 -17.76 -22.10 16.03
C ILE A 866 -16.54 -21.30 15.58
N TYR A 867 -15.94 -21.69 14.46
CA TYR A 867 -14.73 -21.06 13.90
C TYR A 867 -15.07 -20.39 12.58
N GLN A 868 -14.44 -19.25 12.32
CA GLN A 868 -14.89 -18.30 11.30
C GLN A 868 -13.83 -18.12 10.21
N THR A 869 -14.29 -18.01 8.97
CA THR A 869 -13.45 -17.78 7.78
C THR A 869 -14.00 -16.62 6.98
N PHE A 870 -13.24 -15.52 6.87
CA PHE A 870 -13.64 -14.31 6.14
C PHE A 870 -12.48 -13.32 5.92
N ALA A 871 -12.72 -12.28 5.13
CA ALA A 871 -11.82 -11.14 5.00
C ALA A 871 -12.64 -9.85 5.12
N LEU A 872 -11.98 -8.70 5.26
CA LEU A 872 -12.67 -7.43 5.40
C LEU A 872 -11.95 -6.36 4.59
N ASN A 873 -12.68 -5.67 3.72
CA ASN A 873 -12.16 -4.50 3.03
C ASN A 873 -12.50 -3.25 3.85
N THR A 874 -11.53 -2.36 4.01
CA THR A 874 -11.72 -1.10 4.75
C THR A 874 -11.08 0.07 4.02
N ASP A 875 -11.60 1.27 4.28
CA ASP A 875 -10.95 2.52 3.93
C ASP A 875 -10.68 3.34 5.20
N VAL A 876 -9.43 3.74 5.43
CA VAL A 876 -9.09 4.73 6.45
C VAL A 876 -9.34 6.12 5.86
N VAL A 877 -10.14 6.93 6.56
CA VAL A 877 -10.55 8.25 6.08
C VAL A 877 -9.69 9.33 6.73
N GLY A 878 -9.12 10.23 5.93
CA GLY A 878 -8.40 11.38 6.46
C GLY A 878 -8.22 12.53 5.46
N PRO A 879 -7.66 13.66 5.93
CA PRO A 879 -7.58 14.03 7.34
C PRO A 879 -8.94 14.51 7.85
N VAL A 880 -9.42 13.96 8.96
CA VAL A 880 -10.56 14.55 9.69
C VAL A 880 -10.03 15.84 10.32
N GLN A 881 -10.60 17.01 10.01
CA GLN A 881 -10.25 18.24 10.71
C GLN A 881 -10.30 18.01 12.24
N PRO A 882 -9.38 18.58 13.03
CA PRO A 882 -9.35 18.36 14.47
C PRO A 882 -10.50 19.13 15.13
N GLN A 883 -11.70 18.55 15.09
CA GLN A 883 -12.69 18.48 16.18
C GLN A 883 -14.07 18.09 15.65
N PRO A 884 -14.60 16.97 16.12
CA PRO A 884 -16.00 16.86 16.50
C PRO A 884 -16.11 17.00 18.03
N GLU A 885 -17.30 17.33 18.55
CA GLU A 885 -17.62 17.50 19.97
C GLU A 885 -17.29 16.28 20.89
N ASN A 886 -16.69 15.20 20.34
CA ASN A 886 -16.52 13.87 20.93
C ASN A 886 -15.07 13.31 20.97
N GLY A 887 -14.02 14.05 20.57
CA GLY A 887 -12.60 13.65 20.76
C GLY A 887 -11.81 13.29 19.48
N GLU A 888 -10.51 12.99 19.65
CA GLU A 888 -9.54 12.66 18.59
C GLU A 888 -9.67 11.18 18.15
N ALA A 889 -10.59 10.88 17.23
CA ALA A 889 -10.75 9.54 16.64
C ALA A 889 -10.65 9.60 15.10
N VAL A 890 -10.19 8.50 14.50
CA VAL A 890 -10.03 8.33 13.05
C VAL A 890 -11.14 7.44 12.51
N ASP A 891 -11.88 7.93 11.53
CA ASP A 891 -12.98 7.18 10.92
C ASP A 891 -12.46 6.13 9.93
N VAL A 892 -13.12 4.98 9.96
CA VAL A 892 -12.87 3.85 9.05
C VAL A 892 -14.19 3.45 8.42
N ILE A 893 -14.20 3.29 7.10
CA ILE A 893 -15.30 2.69 6.35
C ILE A 893 -15.06 1.19 6.29
N LEU A 894 -16.09 0.40 6.62
CA LEU A 894 -16.07 -1.06 6.51
C LEU A 894 -17.02 -1.46 5.38
N TYR A 895 -16.49 -2.13 4.37
CA TYR A 895 -17.29 -2.63 3.25
C TYR A 895 -18.03 -3.91 3.69
N PRO A 896 -19.38 -3.94 3.61
CA PRO A 896 -20.13 -5.13 3.96
C PRO A 896 -19.72 -6.34 3.14
N THR A 897 -19.47 -7.46 3.81
CA THR A 897 -19.17 -8.77 3.21
C THR A 897 -19.92 -9.87 3.98
N GLN A 898 -19.68 -11.14 3.63
CA GLN A 898 -20.15 -12.30 4.36
C GLN A 898 -19.00 -13.11 4.98
N LEU A 899 -19.33 -13.86 6.02
CA LEU A 899 -18.45 -14.73 6.77
C LEU A 899 -19.07 -16.12 6.84
N ALA A 900 -18.28 -17.16 6.62
CA ALA A 900 -18.69 -18.53 6.83
C ALA A 900 -18.11 -19.07 8.14
N ALA A 901 -18.84 -19.96 8.81
CA ALA A 901 -18.41 -20.56 10.06
C ALA A 901 -18.79 -22.04 10.15
N THR A 902 -18.04 -22.79 10.96
CA THR A 902 -18.28 -24.21 11.23
C THR A 902 -19.66 -24.45 11.86
N SER A 903 -20.14 -25.70 11.79
CA SER A 903 -21.41 -26.10 12.39
C SER A 903 -21.45 -25.93 13.91
N ALA A 904 -22.62 -25.56 14.43
CA ALA A 904 -22.96 -25.63 15.86
C ALA A 904 -23.99 -26.74 16.09
N SER A 905 -23.79 -27.49 17.18
CA SER A 905 -24.72 -28.55 17.58
C SER A 905 -25.45 -28.17 18.86
N VAL A 906 -26.79 -28.20 18.85
CA VAL A 906 -27.62 -27.96 20.03
C VAL A 906 -28.42 -29.22 20.35
N PHE A 907 -28.27 -29.75 21.56
CA PHE A 907 -28.96 -30.95 22.00
C PHE A 907 -30.17 -30.59 22.87
N LEU A 908 -31.31 -31.17 22.53
CA LEU A 908 -32.58 -31.02 23.23
C LEU A 908 -32.96 -32.35 23.89
N GLN A 909 -33.26 -32.31 25.20
CA GLN A 909 -33.64 -33.52 25.93
C GLN A 909 -34.89 -34.17 25.29
N GLY A 910 -34.73 -35.41 24.80
CA GLY A 910 -35.80 -36.18 24.16
C GLY A 910 -36.00 -35.90 22.66
N LEU A 911 -35.33 -34.90 22.09
CA LEU A 911 -35.37 -34.59 20.65
C LEU A 911 -34.00 -34.75 19.96
N GLY A 912 -32.92 -34.91 20.72
CA GLY A 912 -31.58 -35.16 20.20
C GLY A 912 -30.89 -33.92 19.63
N GLU A 913 -29.90 -34.14 18.78
CA GLU A 913 -29.06 -33.10 18.18
C GLU A 913 -29.79 -32.30 17.08
N GLN A 914 -29.62 -30.98 17.13
CA GLN A 914 -29.98 -30.03 16.09
C GLN A 914 -28.67 -29.40 15.60
N ALA A 915 -28.14 -29.87 14.48
CA ALA A 915 -26.88 -29.38 13.92
C ALA A 915 -27.17 -28.32 12.86
N THR A 916 -26.57 -27.14 12.96
CA THR A 916 -26.83 -26.01 12.06
C THR A 916 -26.32 -26.23 10.64
N GLY A 917 -25.37 -27.15 10.45
CA GLY A 917 -24.49 -27.10 9.27
C GLY A 917 -23.64 -25.83 9.29
N PRO A 918 -22.87 -25.55 8.23
CA PRO A 918 -22.13 -24.30 8.11
C PRO A 918 -23.05 -23.09 8.27
N GLN A 919 -22.62 -22.10 9.04
CA GLN A 919 -23.37 -20.88 9.33
C GLN A 919 -22.79 -19.70 8.56
N ILE A 920 -23.64 -18.79 8.11
CA ILE A 920 -23.25 -17.62 7.33
C ILE A 920 -23.70 -16.36 8.06
N LEU A 921 -22.75 -15.46 8.32
CA LEU A 921 -23.01 -14.14 8.88
C LEU A 921 -22.79 -13.10 7.78
N ARG A 922 -23.81 -12.29 7.52
CA ARG A 922 -23.80 -11.26 6.48
C ARG A 922 -23.79 -9.88 7.10
N MET A 923 -22.76 -9.09 6.79
CA MET A 923 -22.73 -7.68 7.17
C MET A 923 -23.80 -6.92 6.38
N ARG A 924 -24.49 -6.00 7.07
CA ARG A 924 -25.58 -5.21 6.49
C ARG A 924 -25.10 -3.83 6.09
N TYR A 925 -25.70 -3.29 5.04
CA TYR A 925 -25.65 -1.85 4.78
C TYR A 925 -26.54 -1.11 5.81
N GLN A 926 -26.12 0.09 6.17
CA GLN A 926 -26.90 1.05 6.94
C GLN A 926 -27.93 1.76 6.06
N GLU A 927 -28.92 2.37 6.70
CA GLU A 927 -29.80 3.30 5.99
C GLU A 927 -28.97 4.47 5.43
N PRO A 928 -29.07 4.77 4.12
CA PRO A 928 -28.35 5.88 3.51
C PRO A 928 -28.61 7.23 4.19
N SER A 929 -27.56 8.05 4.30
CA SER A 929 -27.63 9.43 4.79
C SER A 929 -26.83 10.38 3.90
N GLU A 930 -26.90 11.69 4.15
CA GLU A 930 -26.13 12.69 3.38
C GLU A 930 -24.60 12.43 3.48
N ASP A 931 -24.11 12.08 4.67
CA ASP A 931 -22.68 11.77 4.92
C ASP A 931 -22.30 10.30 4.64
N ASN A 932 -23.29 9.46 4.33
CA ASN A 932 -23.11 8.05 4.03
C ASN A 932 -24.13 7.57 2.98
N PRO A 933 -24.04 8.07 1.73
CA PRO A 933 -25.08 7.88 0.71
C PRO A 933 -25.24 6.43 0.25
N VAL A 934 -24.24 5.58 0.48
CA VAL A 934 -24.28 4.15 0.17
C VAL A 934 -24.71 3.32 1.39
N GLY A 935 -24.61 3.88 2.60
CA GLY A 935 -24.88 3.14 3.83
C GLY A 935 -23.76 2.17 4.22
N PHE A 936 -22.48 2.52 4.03
CA PHE A 936 -21.39 1.67 4.53
C PHE A 936 -21.35 1.63 6.06
N LEU A 937 -20.80 0.55 6.62
CA LEU A 937 -20.53 0.48 8.06
C LEU A 937 -19.37 1.41 8.43
N ARG A 938 -19.41 1.95 9.65
CA ARG A 938 -18.40 2.89 10.16
C ARG A 938 -17.77 2.33 11.43
N GLY A 939 -16.47 2.55 11.57
CA GLY A 939 -15.70 2.24 12.77
C GLY A 939 -14.77 3.40 13.11
N GLN A 940 -14.17 3.33 14.30
CA GLN A 940 -13.30 4.39 14.80
C GLN A 940 -12.03 3.81 15.41
N ILE A 941 -10.88 4.35 15.00
CA ILE A 941 -9.59 4.18 15.68
C ILE A 941 -9.45 5.31 16.70
N PHE A 942 -9.12 5.01 17.94
CA PHE A 942 -9.03 6.00 19.01
C PHE A 942 -7.97 5.62 20.04
N GLU A 943 -7.54 6.62 20.83
CA GLU A 943 -6.70 6.42 22.01
C GLU A 943 -7.57 6.14 23.25
N ASP A 944 -7.32 5.04 23.95
CA ASP A 944 -8.04 4.71 25.19
C ASP A 944 -7.50 5.48 26.41
N GLU A 945 -8.15 5.32 27.58
CA GLU A 945 -7.76 5.99 28.82
C GLU A 945 -6.33 5.65 29.30
N ASN A 946 -5.72 4.59 28.76
CA ASN A 946 -4.35 4.15 29.09
C ASN A 946 -3.34 4.55 28.01
N GLY A 947 -3.75 5.33 27.01
CA GLY A 947 -2.91 5.77 25.91
C GLY A 947 -2.65 4.72 24.84
N LYS A 948 -3.51 3.68 24.73
CA LYS A 948 -3.35 2.61 23.73
C LYS A 948 -4.25 2.83 22.52
N THR A 949 -3.77 2.47 21.34
CA THR A 949 -4.58 2.46 20.10
C THR A 949 -5.63 1.34 20.15
N ARG A 950 -6.89 1.70 19.95
CA ARG A 950 -8.02 0.77 19.90
C ARG A 950 -8.93 1.05 18.71
N PHE A 951 -9.69 0.03 18.33
CA PHE A 951 -10.75 0.11 17.34
C PHE A 951 -12.10 -0.23 17.96
N ARG A 952 -13.16 0.47 17.55
CA ARG A 952 -14.55 0.12 17.87
C ARG A 952 -15.46 0.25 16.65
N THR A 953 -16.50 -0.59 16.60
CA THR A 953 -17.58 -0.50 15.60
C THR A 953 -18.85 -1.19 16.10
N VAL A 954 -19.98 -0.87 15.49
CA VAL A 954 -21.24 -1.60 15.65
C VAL A 954 -21.55 -2.29 14.33
N ALA A 955 -21.63 -3.62 14.37
CA ALA A 955 -21.85 -4.46 13.21
C ALA A 955 -23.23 -5.12 13.29
N PRO A 956 -24.26 -4.56 12.61
CA PRO A 956 -25.52 -5.26 12.38
C PRO A 956 -25.32 -6.31 11.28
N LEU A 957 -25.73 -7.54 11.57
CA LEU A 957 -25.52 -8.71 10.73
C LEU A 957 -26.84 -9.47 10.52
N LEU A 958 -26.87 -10.31 9.50
CA LEU A 958 -27.88 -11.35 9.30
C LEU A 958 -27.22 -12.72 9.46
N LEU A 959 -27.86 -13.63 10.18
CA LEU A 959 -27.43 -15.01 10.38
C LEU A 959 -28.30 -15.96 9.55
N ASP A 960 -27.63 -16.84 8.81
CA ASP A 960 -28.21 -17.86 7.96
C ASP A 960 -27.63 -19.24 8.32
N ALA A 961 -28.48 -20.27 8.38
CA ALA A 961 -28.10 -21.66 8.56
C ALA A 961 -28.92 -22.55 7.61
N PRO A 962 -28.62 -22.50 6.29
CA PRO A 962 -29.43 -23.16 5.26
C PRO A 962 -29.47 -24.69 5.43
N ASN A 963 -28.39 -25.27 5.96
CA ASN A 963 -28.25 -26.72 6.17
C ASN A 963 -28.65 -27.15 7.59
N LEU A 964 -29.45 -26.36 8.32
CA LEU A 964 -29.93 -26.74 9.66
C LEU A 964 -30.69 -28.07 9.58
N SER A 965 -30.08 -29.11 10.13
CA SER A 965 -30.65 -30.44 10.19
C SER A 965 -31.57 -30.57 11.39
N LEU A 966 -32.83 -30.94 11.11
CA LEU A 966 -33.88 -31.11 12.10
C LEU A 966 -34.39 -32.57 12.08
N PRO A 967 -34.63 -33.20 13.25
CA PRO A 967 -35.27 -34.52 13.32
C PRO A 967 -36.63 -34.48 12.61
N ALA A 968 -36.88 -35.41 11.69
CA ALA A 968 -38.09 -35.42 10.85
C ALA A 968 -38.29 -34.15 10.00
N ALA A 969 -37.23 -33.67 9.35
CA ALA A 969 -37.16 -32.49 8.48
C ALA A 969 -38.35 -32.30 7.49
N GLN A 970 -39.03 -33.38 7.07
CA GLN A 970 -40.23 -33.28 6.21
C GLN A 970 -41.43 -32.59 6.89
N LEU A 971 -41.40 -32.42 8.21
CA LEU A 971 -42.49 -31.86 9.03
C LEU A 971 -42.10 -30.56 9.75
N LEU A 972 -40.83 -30.15 9.68
CA LEU A 972 -40.26 -29.04 10.44
C LEU A 972 -39.67 -27.97 9.52
N THR A 973 -39.81 -26.70 9.89
CA THR A 973 -39.16 -25.55 9.21
C THR A 973 -38.56 -24.62 10.25
N HIS A 974 -37.47 -23.91 9.93
CA HIS A 974 -36.81 -22.99 10.87
C HIS A 974 -36.79 -21.53 10.38
N ASP A 975 -36.47 -20.62 11.30
CA ASP A 975 -36.38 -19.18 11.03
C ASP A 975 -34.95 -18.64 10.88
N LEU A 976 -33.93 -19.51 10.84
CA LEU A 976 -32.53 -19.15 10.56
C LEU A 976 -32.27 -18.85 9.07
N TYR A 977 -33.07 -17.95 8.51
CA TYR A 977 -32.86 -17.33 7.21
C TYR A 977 -32.95 -15.82 7.41
N SER A 978 -31.85 -15.11 7.18
CA SER A 978 -31.68 -13.67 7.39
C SER A 978 -32.04 -13.21 8.80
N LYS A 979 -31.61 -13.95 9.83
CA LYS A 979 -31.95 -13.65 11.23
C LYS A 979 -31.08 -12.50 11.73
N PRO A 980 -31.65 -11.34 12.12
CA PRO A 980 -30.85 -10.19 12.52
C PRO A 980 -30.15 -10.43 13.87
N ILE A 981 -28.88 -10.05 13.92
CA ILE A 981 -28.06 -9.95 15.12
C ILE A 981 -27.26 -8.64 15.07
N GLU A 982 -26.82 -8.13 16.21
CA GLU A 982 -25.98 -6.93 16.27
C GLU A 982 -24.82 -7.19 17.22
N LEU A 983 -23.61 -6.87 16.78
CA LEU A 983 -22.39 -6.98 17.57
C LEU A 983 -21.81 -5.60 17.82
N GLU A 984 -21.68 -5.22 19.08
CA GLU A 984 -20.79 -4.13 19.48
C GLU A 984 -19.39 -4.70 19.68
N LEU A 985 -18.44 -4.24 18.88
CA LEU A 985 -17.08 -4.79 18.78
C LEU A 985 -16.06 -3.74 19.21
N GLU A 986 -15.13 -4.12 20.08
CA GLU A 986 -14.03 -3.26 20.48
C GLU A 986 -12.78 -4.08 20.83
N GLY A 987 -11.60 -3.55 20.54
CA GLY A 987 -10.33 -4.14 20.96
C GLY A 987 -9.10 -3.40 20.46
N PRO A 988 -7.89 -3.93 20.72
CA PRO A 988 -6.64 -3.25 20.40
C PRO A 988 -6.29 -3.31 18.91
N ILE A 989 -5.60 -2.28 18.42
CA ILE A 989 -4.80 -2.34 17.19
C ILE A 989 -3.34 -2.45 17.57
N ARG A 990 -2.62 -3.36 16.92
CA ARG A 990 -1.20 -3.62 17.18
C ARG A 990 -0.41 -3.60 15.89
N PHE A 991 0.79 -3.05 15.92
CA PHE A 991 1.68 -2.98 14.76
C PHE A 991 2.90 -3.86 15.00
N PHE A 992 3.24 -4.69 14.03
CA PHE A 992 4.35 -5.63 14.17
C PHE A 992 5.64 -5.05 13.59
N ASP A 993 6.79 -5.61 13.96
CA ASP A 993 8.09 -5.19 13.42
C ASP A 993 8.33 -5.59 11.94
N ASP A 994 7.38 -6.28 11.30
CA ASP A 994 7.34 -6.48 9.84
C ASP A 994 6.38 -5.53 9.11
N GLY A 995 5.82 -4.55 9.82
CA GLY A 995 4.92 -3.53 9.29
C GLY A 995 3.45 -3.97 9.16
N ARG A 996 3.11 -5.25 9.36
CA ARG A 996 1.70 -5.66 9.40
C ARG A 996 1.00 -5.09 10.63
N MET A 997 -0.29 -4.79 10.46
CA MET A 997 -1.20 -4.34 11.50
C MET A 997 -2.15 -5.48 11.87
N GLN A 998 -2.40 -5.67 13.17
CA GLN A 998 -3.39 -6.60 13.71
C GLN A 998 -4.50 -5.84 14.43
N VAL A 999 -5.75 -6.21 14.17
CA VAL A 999 -6.92 -5.69 14.88
C VAL A 999 -7.63 -6.87 15.55
N SER A 1000 -7.60 -6.92 16.89
CA SER A 1000 -8.30 -7.94 17.67
C SER A 1000 -9.56 -7.31 18.27
N LEU A 1001 -10.73 -7.89 18.07
CA LEU A 1001 -12.02 -7.35 18.52
C LEU A 1001 -12.80 -8.38 19.33
N LEU A 1002 -13.34 -7.94 20.46
CA LEU A 1002 -14.24 -8.73 21.29
C LEU A 1002 -15.65 -8.14 21.26
N SER A 1003 -16.67 -8.99 21.30
CA SER A 1003 -18.05 -8.55 21.53
C SER A 1003 -18.22 -7.97 22.94
N GLN A 1004 -18.78 -6.77 23.05
CA GLN A 1004 -18.91 -6.08 24.34
C GLN A 1004 -20.14 -6.55 25.14
N ASN A 1005 -21.26 -6.78 24.46
CA ASN A 1005 -22.54 -7.11 25.08
C ASN A 1005 -22.93 -8.57 24.84
N VAL A 1006 -23.82 -9.05 25.70
CA VAL A 1006 -24.49 -10.34 25.52
C VAL A 1006 -25.52 -10.22 24.39
N VAL A 1007 -25.51 -11.16 23.45
CA VAL A 1007 -26.43 -11.17 22.30
C VAL A 1007 -27.38 -12.36 22.42
N ASP A 1008 -28.68 -12.07 22.55
CA ASP A 1008 -29.72 -13.10 22.58
C ASP A 1008 -30.13 -13.49 21.15
N LEU A 1009 -30.13 -14.79 20.86
CA LEU A 1009 -30.53 -15.36 19.57
C LEU A 1009 -31.60 -16.42 19.79
N SER A 1010 -32.86 -16.13 19.49
CA SER A 1010 -33.92 -17.14 19.57
C SER A 1010 -34.15 -17.81 18.22
N VAL A 1011 -33.89 -19.11 18.15
CA VAL A 1011 -34.15 -19.96 16.98
C VAL A 1011 -35.52 -20.61 17.14
N ASN A 1012 -36.39 -20.43 16.15
CA ASN A 1012 -37.73 -21.00 16.14
C ASN A 1012 -37.83 -22.06 15.06
N VAL A 1013 -38.24 -23.26 15.46
CA VAL A 1013 -38.58 -24.37 14.58
C VAL A 1013 -40.09 -24.57 14.62
N ASN A 1014 -40.76 -24.32 13.49
CA ASN A 1014 -42.18 -24.54 13.32
C ASN A 1014 -42.44 -25.99 12.95
N VAL A 1015 -43.37 -26.61 13.68
CA VAL A 1015 -43.83 -27.98 13.46
C VAL A 1015 -45.13 -27.94 12.68
N ARG A 1016 -45.20 -28.62 11.53
CA ARG A 1016 -46.44 -28.84 10.77
C ARG A 1016 -46.71 -30.33 10.61
N ILE A 1017 -47.76 -30.81 11.26
CA ILE A 1017 -48.17 -32.22 11.16
C ILE A 1017 -49.39 -32.33 10.22
N PRO A 1018 -49.26 -32.95 9.03
CA PRO A 1018 -50.41 -33.29 8.19
C PRO A 1018 -51.14 -34.49 8.82
N VAL A 1019 -52.40 -34.29 9.22
CA VAL A 1019 -53.21 -35.36 9.80
C VAL A 1019 -53.84 -36.18 8.67
N LEU A 1020 -53.12 -37.20 8.18
CA LEU A 1020 -53.67 -38.23 7.28
C LEU A 1020 -53.77 -39.57 8.01
N SER A 1021 -54.92 -40.24 7.88
CA SER A 1021 -55.34 -41.39 8.69
C SER A 1021 -54.56 -42.71 8.47
N ASP A 1022 -53.52 -42.76 7.64
CA ASP A 1022 -52.89 -44.02 7.21
C ASP A 1022 -51.34 -43.95 7.05
N LEU A 1023 -50.60 -43.30 7.97
CA LEU A 1023 -49.13 -43.32 7.95
C LEU A 1023 -48.49 -43.95 9.21
N PRO A 1024 -47.47 -44.82 9.07
CA PRO A 1024 -46.68 -45.37 10.19
C PRO A 1024 -45.91 -44.32 10.99
N LEU A 1025 -45.72 -43.11 10.43
CA LEU A 1025 -44.93 -42.00 10.95
C LEU A 1025 -45.47 -41.36 12.24
N ILE A 1026 -46.75 -41.60 12.56
CA ILE A 1026 -47.34 -41.13 13.81
C ILE A 1026 -46.70 -41.86 15.01
N GLY A 1027 -46.20 -43.08 14.84
CA GLY A 1027 -45.54 -43.85 15.91
C GLY A 1027 -44.26 -43.18 16.43
N ASP A 1028 -43.36 -42.79 15.53
CA ASP A 1028 -42.08 -42.16 15.91
C ASP A 1028 -42.28 -40.78 16.55
N LEU A 1029 -43.26 -40.02 16.05
CA LEU A 1029 -43.63 -38.71 16.62
C LEU A 1029 -44.33 -38.87 17.98
N ILE A 1030 -45.20 -39.88 18.15
CA ILE A 1030 -45.82 -40.19 19.43
C ILE A 1030 -44.77 -40.68 20.43
N ASP A 1031 -43.77 -41.45 20.03
CA ASP A 1031 -42.67 -41.87 20.90
C ASP A 1031 -41.77 -40.68 21.30
N ALA A 1032 -41.49 -39.75 20.38
CA ALA A 1032 -40.84 -38.48 20.69
C ALA A 1032 -41.66 -37.61 21.66
N ILE A 1033 -42.98 -37.51 21.46
CA ILE A 1033 -43.89 -36.76 22.35
C ILE A 1033 -44.05 -37.45 23.71
N ASN A 1034 -44.11 -38.78 23.77
CA ASN A 1034 -44.19 -39.56 25.00
C ASN A 1034 -42.89 -39.47 25.82
N GLY A 1035 -41.74 -39.28 25.17
CA GLY A 1035 -40.45 -39.01 25.79
C GLY A 1035 -40.38 -37.68 26.56
N LEU A 1036 -41.27 -36.72 26.28
CA LEU A 1036 -41.32 -35.39 26.91
C LEU A 1036 -42.02 -35.37 28.29
N GLY A 1037 -42.57 -36.50 28.75
CA GLY A 1037 -43.18 -36.64 30.08
C GLY A 1037 -44.57 -35.97 30.24
N ALA A 1038 -45.13 -36.06 31.45
CA ALA A 1038 -46.54 -35.77 31.77
C ALA A 1038 -47.04 -34.32 31.58
N GLY A 1039 -46.25 -33.44 30.98
CA GLY A 1039 -46.56 -32.02 30.73
C GLY A 1039 -47.26 -31.71 29.40
N ALA A 1040 -47.35 -32.67 28.47
CA ALA A 1040 -47.92 -32.49 27.12
C ALA A 1040 -49.46 -32.42 27.06
N GLY A 1041 -50.13 -32.11 28.17
CA GLY A 1041 -51.59 -32.25 28.33
C GLY A 1041 -52.45 -31.46 27.32
N ASN A 1042 -51.95 -30.34 26.79
CA ASN A 1042 -52.68 -29.55 25.79
C ASN A 1042 -52.58 -30.10 24.36
N LEU A 1043 -51.54 -30.87 24.04
CA LEU A 1043 -51.41 -31.57 22.76
C LEU A 1043 -52.21 -32.87 22.74
N ILE A 1044 -52.33 -33.56 23.88
CA ILE A 1044 -53.23 -34.70 23.99
C ILE A 1044 -54.68 -34.27 23.69
N GLY A 1045 -55.06 -33.02 23.99
CA GLY A 1045 -56.38 -32.48 23.64
C GLY A 1045 -56.62 -32.32 22.13
N SER A 1046 -55.62 -31.87 21.36
CA SER A 1046 -55.70 -31.73 19.89
C SER A 1046 -55.42 -33.05 19.16
N LEU A 1047 -54.55 -33.90 19.71
CA LEU A 1047 -54.29 -35.26 19.21
C LEU A 1047 -55.44 -36.23 19.55
N ALA A 1048 -56.25 -35.96 20.57
CA ALA A 1048 -57.47 -36.73 20.87
C ALA A 1048 -58.51 -36.65 19.74
N CYS A 1049 -58.47 -35.63 18.88
CA CYS A 1049 -59.28 -35.61 17.65
C CYS A 1049 -58.77 -36.57 16.56
N LEU A 1050 -57.57 -37.17 16.66
CA LEU A 1050 -57.13 -38.21 15.70
C LEU A 1050 -57.87 -39.54 15.88
N VAL A 1051 -58.50 -39.77 17.03
CA VAL A 1051 -59.26 -40.99 17.34
C VAL A 1051 -60.78 -40.78 17.31
N ASP A 1052 -61.25 -39.54 17.09
CA ASP A 1052 -62.67 -39.21 16.98
C ASP A 1052 -63.05 -38.83 15.53
N PRO A 1053 -63.75 -39.71 14.79
CA PRO A 1053 -64.15 -39.45 13.39
C PRO A 1053 -65.21 -38.33 13.22
N GLY A 1054 -65.65 -37.67 14.30
CA GLY A 1054 -66.65 -36.59 14.27
C GLY A 1054 -66.14 -35.15 14.49
N CYS A 1055 -64.82 -34.92 14.48
CA CYS A 1055 -64.23 -33.63 14.86
C CYS A 1055 -64.14 -32.64 13.67
N ASP A 1056 -64.90 -31.52 13.72
CA ASP A 1056 -64.91 -30.42 12.73
C ASP A 1056 -63.88 -29.30 13.08
N ALA A 1057 -62.59 -29.63 13.22
CA ALA A 1057 -61.51 -28.67 13.52
C ALA A 1057 -60.27 -28.94 12.63
N PRO A 1058 -59.37 -27.94 12.42
CA PRO A 1058 -58.50 -27.87 11.24
C PRO A 1058 -57.52 -29.05 11.11
N GLN A 1059 -57.30 -29.50 9.87
CA GLN A 1059 -56.53 -30.72 9.51
C GLN A 1059 -55.00 -30.64 9.69
N THR A 1060 -54.52 -29.67 10.47
CA THR A 1060 -53.10 -29.43 10.73
C THR A 1060 -52.90 -28.99 12.17
N ALA A 1061 -52.05 -29.70 12.92
CA ALA A 1061 -51.56 -29.24 14.22
C ALA A 1061 -50.26 -28.43 14.00
N GLU A 1062 -50.24 -27.18 14.46
CA GLU A 1062 -49.08 -26.30 14.41
C GLU A 1062 -48.55 -26.04 15.84
N GLY A 1063 -47.23 -26.00 15.98
CA GLY A 1063 -46.55 -25.67 17.24
C GLY A 1063 -45.12 -25.23 17.01
N VAL A 1064 -44.48 -24.62 18.02
CA VAL A 1064 -43.13 -24.04 17.90
C VAL A 1064 -42.20 -24.69 18.91
N VAL A 1065 -41.01 -25.09 18.45
CA VAL A 1065 -39.85 -25.31 19.30
C VAL A 1065 -39.02 -24.04 19.29
N ASN A 1066 -38.84 -23.41 20.45
CA ASN A 1066 -38.00 -22.22 20.62
C ASN A 1066 -36.73 -22.61 21.36
N ILE A 1067 -35.59 -22.38 20.73
CA ILE A 1067 -34.25 -22.61 21.29
C ILE A 1067 -33.65 -21.23 21.58
N PRO A 1068 -33.62 -20.79 22.85
CA PRO A 1068 -33.08 -19.49 23.22
C PRO A 1068 -31.56 -19.60 23.34
N LEU A 1069 -30.84 -19.30 22.26
CA LEU A 1069 -29.39 -19.23 22.24
C LEU A 1069 -28.91 -17.86 22.72
N GLN A 1070 -27.65 -17.82 23.14
CA GLN A 1070 -27.00 -16.60 23.59
C GLN A 1070 -25.50 -16.66 23.31
N ILE A 1071 -24.97 -15.55 22.78
CA ILE A 1071 -23.54 -15.27 22.74
C ILE A 1071 -23.22 -14.47 24.01
N PRO A 1072 -22.33 -14.95 24.89
CA PRO A 1072 -21.96 -14.19 26.08
C PRO A 1072 -21.16 -12.93 25.72
N ALA A 1073 -21.02 -12.00 26.67
CA ALA A 1073 -20.05 -10.91 26.54
C ALA A 1073 -18.63 -11.49 26.39
N GLU A 1074 -17.80 -10.85 25.56
CA GLU A 1074 -16.51 -11.39 25.07
C GLU A 1074 -16.63 -12.77 24.40
N GLY A 1075 -17.84 -13.14 23.96
CA GLY A 1075 -18.14 -14.43 23.34
C GLY A 1075 -17.76 -14.54 21.87
N VAL A 1076 -17.58 -13.42 21.16
CA VAL A 1076 -17.00 -13.39 19.80
C VAL A 1076 -15.62 -12.76 19.88
N ASN A 1077 -14.65 -13.40 19.24
CA ASN A 1077 -13.29 -12.89 19.08
C ASN A 1077 -12.95 -12.87 17.59
N LEU A 1078 -12.93 -11.67 17.00
CA LEU A 1078 -12.47 -11.46 15.61
C LEU A 1078 -11.02 -11.01 15.65
N ASN A 1079 -10.17 -11.61 14.81
CA ASN A 1079 -8.80 -11.16 14.67
C ASN A 1079 -8.45 -10.96 13.21
N PHE A 1080 -8.12 -9.72 12.86
CA PHE A 1080 -7.72 -9.32 11.53
C PHE A 1080 -6.23 -9.00 11.47
N ILE A 1081 -5.63 -9.25 10.31
CA ILE A 1081 -4.28 -8.83 9.96
C ILE A 1081 -4.30 -8.13 8.60
N SER A 1082 -3.52 -7.06 8.44
CA SER A 1082 -3.28 -6.44 7.14
C SER A 1082 -2.45 -7.37 6.26
N PHE A 1083 -2.56 -7.16 4.95
CA PHE A 1083 -1.71 -7.87 3.99
C PHE A 1083 -0.24 -7.47 4.19
N PRO A 1084 0.71 -8.34 3.81
CA PRO A 1084 2.12 -7.99 3.69
C PRO A 1084 2.32 -6.72 2.86
N ILE A 1085 3.34 -5.94 3.23
CA ILE A 1085 3.76 -4.74 2.49
C ILE A 1085 4.66 -5.19 1.32
N LYS A 1086 4.77 -4.39 0.24
CA LYS A 1086 5.65 -4.68 -0.93
C LYS A 1086 5.41 -6.03 -1.63
N GLN A 1087 4.15 -6.43 -1.76
CA GLN A 1087 3.79 -7.66 -2.48
C GLN A 1087 4.08 -7.54 -3.98
N ILE A 1088 4.78 -8.53 -4.53
CA ILE A 1088 4.97 -8.72 -5.97
C ILE A 1088 3.97 -9.80 -6.41
N PRO A 1089 3.12 -9.55 -7.43
CA PRO A 1089 2.22 -10.57 -7.93
C PRO A 1089 3.00 -11.73 -8.59
N THR A 1090 2.43 -12.92 -8.57
CA THR A 1090 3.03 -14.13 -9.16
C THR A 1090 2.96 -14.11 -10.69
N ALA A 1091 1.96 -13.42 -11.26
CA ALA A 1091 1.77 -13.27 -12.69
C ALA A 1091 1.08 -11.94 -13.03
N HIS A 1092 1.42 -11.40 -14.20
CA HIS A 1092 0.75 -10.28 -14.85
C HIS A 1092 0.15 -10.78 -16.18
N ASN A 1093 -1.16 -11.02 -16.22
CA ASN A 1093 -1.87 -11.47 -17.42
C ASN A 1093 -2.57 -10.26 -18.05
N SER A 1094 -2.23 -9.92 -19.29
CA SER A 1094 -2.96 -8.93 -20.10
C SER A 1094 -3.80 -9.65 -21.14
N GLU A 1095 -4.93 -9.07 -21.53
CA GLU A 1095 -5.62 -9.50 -22.76
C GLU A 1095 -4.66 -9.24 -23.94
N LEU A 1096 -4.30 -10.31 -24.66
CA LEU A 1096 -3.44 -10.27 -25.85
C LEU A 1096 -4.18 -9.74 -27.09
#